data_AF-A0AAJ8MBC5-F1
#
_entry.id   AF-A0AAJ8MBC5-F1
#
_cell.length_a   1.000
_cell.length_b   1.000
_cell.length_c   1.000
_cell.angle_alpha   90.00
_cell.angle_beta   90.00
_cell.angle_gamma   90.00
#
_symmetry.space_group_name_H-M   'P 1'
#
loop_
_entity.id
_entity.type
_entity.pdbx_description
1 polymer ?
#
loop_
_entity_poly.entity_id
_entity_poly.type
_entity_poly.pdbx_seq_one_letter_code
_entity_poly.pdbx_strand_id
1 'polypeptide(L)'
;MKAIFPSDIDGDLLKLVHLSNGFRMIEGVAPIKAGDACTAEARVVSVSNSDSGKTVKVKGYVLRRGEPVIEVTSSFLYRGKFTDYQNTFETVDESDYVVELTKPTSVGVLQAKPWFEWDDDSKPLEAGTTLTFKTKSELRYRDKTTFSAVKVSGAAFIRSSTKALVQVATIDYEAHNLHGNPVVEYLKRHGKAVGQPTPLESGYSLVTDPSTAVFTTPATNEPYSKISGDFNPIHVNPYFSDLASLPGTITHGMWSSAATRKYIESVVADNHPERVVSYEVGFVGMVLPGDEIQVKLTHIAMRDGKKVVKVEAFNQRGEKVIDGTSEVLQPPTAYVFTGQGSQEVGMGMELYNNSPVAKAVWDAADAHLTSTYGFSIVDIVKNNPKELTIHFGGIKGQAIRQRYMDLTYDTIDEKGQVKTLPLFADIDLYTTSYTFSHPQGLLFATQYTQIALVVTEKAAFDDMKAKGLIDTNAAFAGHSLGEYSALAAIADVLPISSLADVVFFRGITMQRAVQRDAEGKSQYAMMAANPSRVGKTFNEMALREIVDTISKQKDILLQIVNLNVANQQYVCAGELKALATLTNVLNMLKIQKIDLEKLSTMISEEELREKLAEIIDGCWDMMIEKEKKDGSVILDRGFATIPLPGIDVPFHSRYLWPGVLSFRNYLVKKIDPSQLNPDRLVGKYIPNLIAETFEVSKAYVQKIFDQTASPRLEVVLKNWEKDAWDSAAQRQKLAYNILTECLAYQFASPVRWIETQDILFTTAKFERFIEVGPSPVLAGMASRTLKAKYEAQDGAISLQRSILCHAKNQKEVYYAFEDEAAEEAAPAAASTPAPAAAPVAAPVAVAAPVAAPAGGSAAAVEDVPPKAVDTVRVIVAQKLKKQAGEIPLSKSLKELSGGKSTLQNEILGDLQVEFASAPEKGEDLPLDELGAALSVGYSALGKHAMALTNRMVAAKFPGGFNISAARAHMNKQWGLGPLRTDSALFFGILNEPAKRLGSEGEAKQFLDTLAQSYASYSGISLSSGAAAGGAGGAAGGGAVMNSEEFDAFVLKQEEHAQREIELLSRYLGKDQREGEKKADEAKATAEELQAKLDAIKLEHGDAYLDGISPVFSALKARTFDSSWNWVRQSSIQLFYDIIHGELDPSTVFEGEPRYRPSA
;
A
#
# COMPACT_ATOMS: atom_id res chain seq x y z
N MET A 1 8.43 -33.23 13.73
CA MET A 1 8.28 -34.70 13.62
C MET A 1 8.67 -35.47 14.89
N LYS A 2 9.80 -35.26 15.57
CA LYS A 2 10.15 -36.05 16.79
C LYS A 2 9.05 -36.17 17.86
N ALA A 3 8.22 -35.13 18.00
CA ALA A 3 7.10 -35.05 18.95
C ALA A 3 5.96 -36.08 18.73
N ILE A 4 5.90 -36.76 17.58
CA ILE A 4 4.86 -37.77 17.29
C ILE A 4 5.36 -39.22 17.43
N PHE A 5 6.64 -39.43 17.79
CA PHE A 5 7.24 -40.75 18.01
C PHE A 5 7.22 -41.31 19.45
N PRO A 6 6.91 -40.56 20.53
CA PRO A 6 6.83 -41.14 21.87
C PRO A 6 5.86 -42.33 21.92
N SER A 7 6.22 -43.37 22.68
CA SER A 7 5.39 -44.57 22.86
C SER A 7 3.99 -44.29 23.41
N ASP A 8 3.84 -43.19 24.14
CA ASP A 8 2.56 -42.78 24.73
C ASP A 8 1.58 -42.21 23.68
N ILE A 9 2.08 -41.87 22.48
CA ILE A 9 1.33 -41.37 21.34
C ILE A 9 1.40 -42.42 20.22
N ASP A 10 0.79 -43.59 20.48
CA ASP A 10 0.78 -44.69 19.53
C ASP A 10 -0.18 -44.46 18.35
N GLY A 11 0.23 -44.87 17.16
CA GLY A 11 -0.54 -44.72 15.93
C GLY A 11 0.19 -45.20 14.68
N ASP A 12 -0.60 -45.62 13.68
CA ASP A 12 -0.09 -46.05 12.38
C ASP A 12 0.47 -44.85 11.59
N LEU A 13 1.80 -44.73 11.56
CA LEU A 13 2.51 -43.65 10.86
C LEU A 13 2.22 -43.61 9.36
N LEU A 14 1.87 -44.74 8.73
CA LEU A 14 1.54 -44.77 7.31
C LEU A 14 0.18 -44.09 7.02
N LYS A 15 -0.69 -44.02 8.03
CA LYS A 15 -2.01 -43.37 7.97
C LYS A 15 -2.02 -41.97 8.56
N LEU A 16 -0.85 -41.42 8.89
CA LEU A 16 -0.67 -40.06 9.37
C LEU A 16 -1.08 -39.05 8.30
N VAL A 17 -1.87 -38.06 8.70
CA VAL A 17 -2.27 -36.93 7.86
C VAL A 17 -1.80 -35.63 8.53
N HIS A 18 -1.14 -34.77 7.76
CA HIS A 18 -0.86 -33.41 8.21
C HIS A 18 -2.15 -32.60 8.02
N LEU A 19 -2.77 -32.13 9.10
CA LEU A 19 -4.05 -31.41 9.05
C LEU A 19 -3.87 -29.93 8.81
N SER A 20 -2.93 -29.30 9.51
CA SER A 20 -2.71 -27.87 9.40
C SER A 20 -1.29 -27.49 9.82
N ASN A 21 -0.85 -26.36 9.30
CA ASN A 21 0.39 -25.73 9.69
C ASN A 21 0.23 -24.20 9.77
N GLY A 22 0.85 -23.59 10.76
CA GLY A 22 0.85 -22.15 10.97
C GLY A 22 2.21 -21.61 11.36
N PHE A 23 2.52 -20.43 10.86
CA PHE A 23 3.69 -19.63 11.20
C PHE A 23 3.23 -18.31 11.81
N ARG A 24 3.89 -17.87 12.87
CA ARG A 24 3.67 -16.57 13.50
C ARG A 24 5.01 -15.96 13.88
N MET A 25 5.30 -14.77 13.36
CA MET A 25 6.45 -13.97 13.76
C MET A 25 6.23 -13.43 15.17
N ILE A 26 7.27 -13.46 16.00
CA ILE A 26 7.24 -12.81 17.31
C ILE A 26 7.31 -11.28 17.10
N GLU A 27 6.41 -10.54 17.76
CA GLU A 27 6.32 -9.09 17.61
C GLU A 27 7.61 -8.39 18.06
N GLY A 28 8.05 -7.40 17.29
CA GLY A 28 9.26 -6.61 17.58
C GLY A 28 10.57 -7.28 17.20
N VAL A 29 10.55 -8.50 16.64
CA VAL A 29 11.76 -9.23 16.24
C VAL A 29 11.95 -9.18 14.73
N ALA A 30 13.16 -8.84 14.28
CA ALA A 30 13.48 -8.81 12.86
C ALA A 30 13.42 -10.22 12.24
N PRO A 31 12.96 -10.37 10.97
CA PRO A 31 12.96 -11.64 10.25
C PRO A 31 14.33 -12.31 10.19
N ILE A 32 14.33 -13.62 9.89
CA ILE A 32 15.55 -14.42 9.71
C ILE A 32 16.27 -13.95 8.43
N LYS A 33 17.59 -13.79 8.52
CA LYS A 33 18.45 -13.39 7.39
C LYS A 33 19.48 -14.48 7.08
N ALA A 34 20.01 -14.45 5.85
CA ALA A 34 21.14 -15.31 5.48
C ALA A 34 22.33 -15.05 6.42
N GLY A 35 22.92 -16.11 6.96
CA GLY A 35 24.00 -16.03 7.96
C GLY A 35 23.55 -16.11 9.42
N ASP A 36 22.25 -16.07 9.70
CA ASP A 36 21.73 -16.28 11.06
C ASP A 36 21.92 -17.74 11.52
N ALA A 37 22.47 -17.91 12.73
CA ALA A 37 22.51 -19.21 13.40
C ALA A 37 21.21 -19.44 14.18
N CYS A 38 20.37 -20.34 13.65
CA CYS A 38 19.07 -20.68 14.23
C CYS A 38 19.09 -22.05 14.89
N THR A 39 18.39 -22.18 16.02
CA THR A 39 18.08 -23.45 16.68
C THR A 39 16.56 -23.62 16.75
N ALA A 40 16.07 -24.84 17.01
CA ALA A 40 14.64 -25.11 17.06
C ALA A 40 14.27 -25.97 18.25
N GLU A 41 13.22 -25.57 18.95
CA GLU A 41 12.62 -26.30 20.06
C GLU A 41 11.15 -26.59 19.75
N ALA A 42 10.62 -27.73 20.20
CA ALA A 42 9.24 -28.10 19.96
C ALA A 42 8.64 -28.86 21.12
N ARG A 43 7.38 -28.59 21.43
CA ARG A 43 6.59 -29.25 22.48
C ARG A 43 5.24 -29.70 21.94
N VAL A 44 4.75 -30.83 22.45
CA VAL A 44 3.38 -31.28 22.19
C VAL A 44 2.45 -30.44 23.06
N VAL A 45 1.47 -29.78 22.45
CA VAL A 45 0.50 -28.94 23.17
C VAL A 45 -0.87 -29.59 23.30
N SER A 46 -1.22 -30.52 22.41
CA SER A 46 -2.48 -31.25 22.49
C SER A 46 -2.37 -32.63 21.86
N VAL A 47 -2.94 -33.63 22.51
CA VAL A 47 -3.19 -34.97 22.01
C VAL A 47 -4.64 -35.28 22.33
N SER A 48 -5.50 -35.37 21.32
CA SER A 48 -6.95 -35.55 21.49
C SER A 48 -7.49 -36.65 20.58
N ASN A 49 -8.36 -37.51 21.10
CA ASN A 49 -9.01 -38.56 20.33
C ASN A 49 -10.40 -38.11 19.86
N SER A 50 -10.66 -38.26 18.56
CA SER A 50 -11.95 -37.98 17.91
C SER A 50 -12.42 -39.18 17.08
N ASP A 51 -13.60 -39.09 16.46
CA ASP A 51 -14.13 -40.18 15.63
C ASP A 51 -13.29 -40.44 14.36
N SER A 52 -12.58 -39.42 13.88
CA SER A 52 -11.70 -39.51 12.71
C SER A 52 -10.30 -40.03 13.06
N GLY A 53 -9.93 -40.01 14.35
CA GLY A 53 -8.63 -40.48 14.82
C GLY A 53 -8.03 -39.65 15.96
N LYS A 54 -6.73 -39.86 16.20
CA LYS A 54 -5.94 -39.18 17.22
C LYS A 54 -5.24 -37.96 16.61
N THR A 55 -5.60 -36.76 17.05
CA THR A 55 -4.97 -35.51 16.65
C THR A 55 -3.84 -35.14 17.61
N VAL A 56 -2.69 -34.77 17.06
CA VAL A 56 -1.52 -34.31 17.81
C VAL A 56 -1.12 -32.92 17.31
N LYS A 57 -1.24 -31.92 18.18
CA LYS A 57 -0.79 -30.55 17.91
C LYS A 57 0.57 -30.31 18.55
N VAL A 58 1.50 -29.80 17.77
CA VAL A 58 2.87 -29.49 18.16
C VAL A 58 3.10 -28.01 17.97
N LYS A 59 3.66 -27.36 18.98
CA LYS A 59 4.06 -25.96 18.96
C LYS A 59 5.58 -25.90 19.07
N GLY A 60 6.23 -25.28 18.10
CA GLY A 60 7.68 -25.11 18.03
C GLY A 60 8.09 -23.66 17.92
N TYR A 61 9.33 -23.38 18.32
CA TYR A 61 9.95 -22.07 18.28
C TYR A 61 11.29 -22.17 17.55
N VAL A 62 11.50 -21.28 16.58
CA VAL A 62 12.79 -21.04 15.96
C VAL A 62 13.49 -19.94 16.73
N LEU A 63 14.66 -20.25 17.29
CA LEU A 63 15.43 -19.38 18.17
C LEU A 63 16.66 -18.86 17.44
N ARG A 64 16.89 -17.54 17.47
CA ARG A 64 18.12 -16.90 17.00
C ARG A 64 18.88 -16.39 18.22
N ARG A 65 20.10 -16.91 18.44
CA ARG A 65 20.92 -16.60 19.63
C ARG A 65 20.19 -16.82 20.96
N GLY A 66 19.30 -17.82 21.01
CA GLY A 66 18.51 -18.17 22.21
C GLY A 66 17.19 -17.41 22.35
N GLU A 67 16.88 -16.44 21.50
CA GLU A 67 15.62 -15.69 21.53
C GLU A 67 14.64 -16.20 20.46
N PRO A 68 13.35 -16.40 20.77
CA PRO A 68 12.37 -16.90 19.81
C PRO A 68 12.04 -15.85 18.76
N VAL A 69 12.08 -16.25 17.48
CA VAL A 69 11.80 -15.39 16.31
C VAL A 69 10.51 -15.80 15.61
N ILE A 70 10.30 -17.12 15.45
CA ILE A 70 9.15 -17.68 14.74
C ILE A 70 8.52 -18.76 15.60
N GLU A 71 7.22 -18.67 15.81
CA GLU A 71 6.38 -19.73 16.34
C GLU A 71 5.80 -20.55 15.18
N VAL A 72 5.92 -21.87 15.26
CA VAL A 72 5.40 -22.83 14.29
C VAL A 72 4.40 -23.74 14.98
N THR A 73 3.18 -23.82 14.47
CA THR A 73 2.15 -24.73 14.99
C THR A 73 1.79 -25.74 13.91
N SER A 74 1.95 -27.03 14.19
CA SER A 74 1.57 -28.13 13.28
C SER A 74 0.56 -29.04 13.94
N SER A 75 -0.44 -29.47 13.20
CA SER A 75 -1.45 -30.43 13.64
C SER A 75 -1.40 -31.68 12.77
N PHE A 76 -1.25 -32.85 13.39
CA PHE A 76 -1.21 -34.14 12.72
C PHE A 76 -2.40 -35.01 13.17
N LEU A 77 -2.84 -35.93 12.33
CA LEU A 77 -3.92 -36.86 12.61
C LEU A 77 -3.49 -38.29 12.27
N TYR A 78 -3.47 -39.17 13.26
CA TYR A 78 -3.45 -40.60 13.05
C TYR A 78 -4.87 -41.07 12.77
N ARG A 79 -5.16 -41.50 11.54
CA ARG A 79 -6.49 -42.02 11.19
C ARG A 79 -6.73 -43.37 11.84
N GLY A 80 -7.89 -43.55 12.45
CA GLY A 80 -8.26 -44.80 13.12
C GLY A 80 -9.23 -44.59 14.27
N LYS A 81 -9.43 -45.62 15.09
CA LYS A 81 -10.21 -45.54 16.32
C LYS A 81 -9.27 -45.73 17.51
N PHE A 82 -9.27 -44.77 18.42
CA PHE A 82 -8.39 -44.74 19.59
C PHE A 82 -9.22 -44.59 20.86
N THR A 83 -8.88 -45.35 21.91
CA THR A 83 -9.60 -45.36 23.20
C THR A 83 -8.69 -45.08 24.39
N ASP A 84 -7.42 -44.74 24.13
CA ASP A 84 -6.36 -44.46 25.10
C ASP A 84 -6.44 -43.05 25.69
N TYR A 85 -7.62 -42.67 26.21
CA TYR A 85 -7.87 -41.33 26.77
C TYR A 85 -6.93 -40.96 27.93
N GLN A 86 -6.37 -41.94 28.63
CA GLN A 86 -5.40 -41.74 29.72
C GLN A 86 -4.15 -40.94 29.31
N ASN A 87 -3.76 -40.99 28.03
CA ASN A 87 -2.59 -40.27 27.49
C ASN A 87 -2.98 -38.99 26.74
N THR A 88 -4.27 -38.63 26.73
CA THR A 88 -4.78 -37.48 25.99
C THR A 88 -4.91 -36.24 26.88
N PHE A 89 -4.43 -35.11 26.37
CA PHE A 89 -4.42 -33.84 27.06
C PHE A 89 -4.49 -32.69 26.07
N GLU A 90 -4.85 -31.51 26.53
CA GLU A 90 -4.85 -30.30 25.73
C GLU A 90 -4.43 -29.11 26.58
N THR A 91 -3.46 -28.35 26.09
CA THR A 91 -3.00 -27.10 26.69
C THR A 91 -3.42 -25.96 25.79
N VAL A 92 -4.24 -25.05 26.31
CA VAL A 92 -4.82 -23.91 25.57
C VAL A 92 -4.40 -22.61 26.23
N ASP A 93 -3.77 -21.74 25.44
CA ASP A 93 -3.64 -20.33 25.80
C ASP A 93 -4.99 -19.66 25.49
N GLU A 94 -5.75 -19.30 26.52
CA GLU A 94 -7.09 -18.73 26.34
C GLU A 94 -7.01 -17.30 25.80
N SER A 95 -8.10 -16.82 25.19
CA SER A 95 -8.17 -15.40 24.81
C SER A 95 -8.07 -14.50 26.05
N ASP A 96 -7.41 -13.35 25.90
CA ASP A 96 -7.43 -12.32 26.94
C ASP A 96 -8.87 -11.79 27.08
N TYR A 97 -9.43 -11.81 28.29
CA TYR A 97 -10.78 -11.32 28.56
C TYR A 97 -10.75 -10.05 29.39
N VAL A 98 -11.45 -9.00 28.95
CA VAL A 98 -11.68 -7.80 29.75
C VAL A 98 -13.05 -7.87 30.40
N VAL A 99 -13.08 -7.77 31.73
CA VAL A 99 -14.30 -7.78 32.56
C VAL A 99 -14.42 -6.43 33.27
N GLU A 100 -15.52 -5.73 33.01
CA GLU A 100 -15.83 -4.44 33.63
C GLU A 100 -16.76 -4.62 34.83
N LEU A 101 -16.28 -4.35 36.04
CA LEU A 101 -17.01 -4.56 37.28
C LEU A 101 -17.84 -3.32 37.66
N THR A 102 -18.86 -3.00 36.89
CA THR A 102 -19.65 -1.75 37.09
C THR A 102 -20.50 -1.72 38.36
N LYS A 103 -20.86 -2.87 38.93
CA LYS A 103 -21.76 -2.98 40.09
C LYS A 103 -21.05 -3.63 41.28
N PRO A 104 -21.32 -3.21 42.53
CA PRO A 104 -20.80 -3.86 43.74
C PRO A 104 -21.15 -5.36 43.81
N THR A 105 -22.31 -5.75 43.26
CA THR A 105 -22.71 -7.16 43.16
C THR A 105 -21.76 -7.97 42.28
N SER A 106 -21.24 -7.39 41.21
CA SER A 106 -20.31 -8.07 40.29
C SER A 106 -18.96 -8.31 40.97
N VAL A 107 -18.49 -7.35 41.77
CA VAL A 107 -17.30 -7.50 42.62
C VAL A 107 -17.49 -8.66 43.60
N GLY A 108 -18.61 -8.68 44.34
CA GLY A 108 -18.90 -9.75 45.29
C GLY A 108 -19.03 -11.12 44.63
N VAL A 109 -19.60 -11.21 43.41
CA VAL A 109 -19.69 -12.47 42.65
C VAL A 109 -18.31 -12.99 42.25
N LEU A 110 -17.39 -12.10 41.85
CA LEU A 110 -16.02 -12.47 41.46
C LEU A 110 -15.20 -12.89 42.67
N GLN A 111 -15.24 -12.11 43.76
CA GLN A 111 -14.54 -12.43 45.02
C GLN A 111 -15.04 -13.72 45.67
N ALA A 112 -16.30 -14.10 45.45
CA ALA A 112 -16.85 -15.36 45.93
C ALA A 112 -16.37 -16.58 45.11
N LYS A 113 -15.66 -16.38 43.99
CA LYS A 113 -15.14 -17.51 43.19
C LYS A 113 -13.90 -18.09 43.86
N PRO A 114 -13.88 -19.40 44.15
CA PRO A 114 -12.75 -20.02 44.83
C PRO A 114 -11.47 -20.06 43.98
N TRP A 115 -11.57 -19.76 42.68
CA TRP A 115 -10.45 -19.73 41.75
C TRP A 115 -9.82 -18.35 41.57
N PHE A 116 -10.38 -17.31 42.18
CA PHE A 116 -9.92 -15.94 42.05
C PHE A 116 -9.35 -15.47 43.39
N GLU A 117 -8.04 -15.21 43.41
CA GLU A 117 -7.34 -14.71 44.58
C GLU A 117 -6.84 -13.29 44.31
N TRP A 118 -7.16 -12.34 45.20
CA TRP A 118 -6.73 -10.95 45.08
C TRP A 118 -5.38 -10.77 45.77
N ASP A 119 -4.39 -10.18 45.08
CA ASP A 119 -3.01 -10.20 45.54
C ASP A 119 -2.69 -9.10 46.60
N ASP A 120 -3.48 -8.01 46.67
CA ASP A 120 -3.22 -6.84 47.54
C ASP A 120 -4.43 -6.42 48.39
N ASP A 121 -4.57 -7.01 49.58
CA ASP A 121 -5.63 -6.68 50.54
C ASP A 121 -5.62 -5.20 51.02
N SER A 122 -4.52 -4.47 50.85
CA SER A 122 -4.45 -3.04 51.21
C SER A 122 -5.23 -2.15 50.23
N LYS A 123 -5.52 -2.66 49.03
CA LYS A 123 -6.30 -1.99 47.98
C LYS A 123 -7.45 -2.91 47.56
N PRO A 124 -8.61 -2.85 48.24
CA PRO A 124 -9.72 -3.74 47.93
C PRO A 124 -10.24 -3.51 46.51
N LEU A 125 -10.75 -4.58 45.90
CA LEU A 125 -11.40 -4.51 44.59
C LEU A 125 -12.69 -3.67 44.68
N GLU A 126 -12.74 -2.56 43.95
CA GLU A 126 -13.89 -1.64 43.96
C GLU A 126 -14.77 -1.75 42.71
N ALA A 127 -16.03 -1.34 42.83
CA ALA A 127 -16.93 -1.22 41.68
C ALA A 127 -16.46 -0.06 40.77
N GLY A 128 -16.43 -0.31 39.46
CA GLY A 128 -15.83 0.56 38.44
C GLY A 128 -14.47 0.06 37.94
N THR A 129 -13.90 -0.97 38.56
CA THR A 129 -12.62 -1.55 38.15
C THR A 129 -12.77 -2.42 36.90
N THR A 130 -11.83 -2.26 35.95
CA THR A 130 -11.74 -3.09 34.74
C THR A 130 -10.54 -4.03 34.86
N LEU A 131 -10.80 -5.34 34.82
CA LEU A 131 -9.79 -6.40 34.92
C LEU A 131 -9.56 -7.05 33.56
N THR A 132 -8.29 -7.25 33.20
CA THR A 132 -7.87 -8.04 32.03
C THR A 132 -7.36 -9.39 32.52
N PHE A 133 -8.05 -10.48 32.18
CA PHE A 133 -7.69 -11.84 32.55
C PHE A 133 -6.83 -12.45 31.45
N LYS A 134 -5.65 -12.96 31.84
CA LYS A 134 -4.79 -13.79 30.98
C LYS A 134 -4.68 -15.16 31.61
N THR A 135 -5.32 -16.15 30.99
CA THR A 135 -5.46 -17.50 31.56
C THR A 135 -5.02 -18.57 30.57
N LYS A 136 -4.52 -19.67 31.11
CA LYS A 136 -4.09 -20.86 30.39
C LYS A 136 -4.81 -22.07 30.98
N SER A 137 -5.39 -22.88 30.11
CA SER A 137 -6.10 -24.11 30.49
C SER A 137 -5.26 -25.35 30.16
N GLU A 138 -5.20 -26.28 31.09
CA GLU A 138 -4.63 -27.62 30.93
C GLU A 138 -5.74 -28.63 31.19
N LEU A 139 -6.16 -29.31 30.12
CA LEU A 139 -7.28 -30.25 30.10
C LEU A 139 -6.73 -31.66 29.93
N ARG A 140 -7.23 -32.61 30.72
CA ARG A 140 -6.99 -34.04 30.52
C ARG A 140 -8.32 -34.74 30.28
N TYR A 141 -8.36 -35.64 29.31
CA TYR A 141 -9.61 -36.31 28.96
C TYR A 141 -9.78 -37.62 29.73
N ARG A 142 -11.02 -37.99 29.99
CA ARG A 142 -11.41 -39.32 30.49
C ARG A 142 -12.13 -40.10 29.40
N ASP A 143 -12.98 -39.42 28.66
CA ASP A 143 -13.67 -39.89 27.46
C ASP A 143 -13.84 -38.71 26.48
N LYS A 144 -14.61 -38.92 25.40
CA LYS A 144 -14.85 -37.92 24.34
C LYS A 144 -15.50 -36.62 24.85
N THR A 145 -16.24 -36.68 25.95
CA THR A 145 -17.11 -35.59 26.43
C THR A 145 -16.79 -35.11 27.83
N THR A 146 -15.98 -35.87 28.58
CA THR A 146 -15.64 -35.57 29.97
C THR A 146 -14.14 -35.45 30.18
N PHE A 147 -13.77 -34.47 30.98
CA PHE A 147 -12.40 -34.22 31.40
C PHE A 147 -12.12 -34.96 32.71
N SER A 148 -11.02 -35.71 32.75
CA SER A 148 -10.50 -36.32 33.98
C SER A 148 -9.96 -35.24 34.92
N ALA A 149 -9.32 -34.20 34.38
CA ALA A 149 -8.86 -33.04 35.12
C ALA A 149 -8.94 -31.77 34.24
N VAL A 150 -9.33 -30.66 34.85
CA VAL A 150 -9.27 -29.32 34.28
C VAL A 150 -8.48 -28.46 35.24
N LYS A 151 -7.35 -27.95 34.78
CA LYS A 151 -6.56 -26.96 35.50
C LYS A 151 -6.56 -25.64 34.72
N VAL A 152 -6.84 -24.54 35.39
CA VAL A 152 -6.75 -23.19 34.80
C VAL A 152 -5.86 -22.36 35.67
N SER A 153 -4.81 -21.80 35.07
CA SER A 153 -3.85 -20.94 35.76
C SER A 153 -3.76 -19.61 35.03
N GLY A 154 -3.47 -18.52 35.74
CA GLY A 154 -3.33 -17.21 35.12
C GLY A 154 -3.30 -16.07 36.11
N ALA A 155 -3.44 -14.86 35.60
CA ALA A 155 -3.49 -13.65 36.39
C ALA A 155 -4.50 -12.64 35.83
N ALA A 156 -5.06 -11.82 36.72
CA ALA A 156 -5.85 -10.66 36.36
C ALA A 156 -5.00 -9.41 36.53
N PHE A 157 -5.13 -8.52 35.55
CA PHE A 157 -4.35 -7.29 35.44
C PHE A 157 -5.26 -6.08 35.45
N ILE A 158 -4.85 -5.02 36.14
CA ILE A 158 -5.42 -3.69 35.99
C ILE A 158 -4.52 -2.89 35.05
N ARG A 159 -5.13 -2.09 34.18
CA ARG A 159 -4.39 -1.06 33.45
C ARG A 159 -4.03 0.05 34.41
N SER A 160 -2.75 0.19 34.71
CA SER A 160 -2.21 1.32 35.47
C SER A 160 -2.48 2.65 34.75
N SER A 161 -2.15 3.76 35.42
CA SER A 161 -2.22 5.10 34.84
C SER A 161 -1.45 5.20 33.52
N THR A 162 -0.28 4.55 33.40
CA THR A 162 0.54 4.49 32.17
C THR A 162 0.01 3.52 31.10
N LYS A 163 -1.16 2.91 31.36
CA LYS A 163 -1.80 1.85 30.56
C LYS A 163 -1.01 0.55 30.48
N ALA A 164 0.07 0.40 31.26
CA ALA A 164 0.74 -0.87 31.44
C ALA A 164 -0.13 -1.81 32.28
N LEU A 165 -0.13 -3.10 31.94
CA LEU A 165 -0.85 -4.13 32.70
C LEU A 165 -0.07 -4.46 33.97
N VAL A 166 -0.66 -4.18 35.13
CA VAL A 166 -0.11 -4.52 36.44
C VAL A 166 -0.95 -5.67 36.99
N GLN A 167 -0.29 -6.77 37.37
CA GLN A 167 -0.95 -7.91 37.99
C GLN A 167 -1.51 -7.50 39.36
N VAL A 168 -2.75 -7.90 39.63
CA VAL A 168 -3.45 -7.60 40.88
C VAL A 168 -4.21 -8.80 41.47
N ALA A 169 -4.31 -9.88 40.70
CA ALA A 169 -4.98 -11.09 41.15
C ALA A 169 -4.37 -12.31 40.47
N THR A 170 -4.42 -13.44 41.17
CA THR A 170 -4.00 -14.75 40.70
C THR A 170 -5.22 -15.61 40.41
N ILE A 171 -5.18 -16.35 39.29
CA ILE A 171 -6.22 -17.33 38.92
C ILE A 171 -5.61 -18.72 39.07
N ASP A 172 -6.20 -19.53 39.93
CA ASP A 172 -5.86 -20.94 40.06
C ASP A 172 -7.13 -21.77 40.28
N TYR A 173 -7.40 -22.68 39.36
CA TYR A 173 -8.53 -23.58 39.42
C TYR A 173 -8.08 -24.99 39.09
N GLU A 174 -8.43 -25.95 39.93
CA GLU A 174 -8.22 -27.36 39.64
C GLU A 174 -9.46 -28.17 40.05
N ALA A 175 -9.94 -29.01 39.14
CA ALA A 175 -11.07 -29.89 39.40
C ALA A 175 -11.05 -31.12 38.49
N HIS A 176 -11.75 -32.18 38.93
CA HIS A 176 -11.78 -33.47 38.27
C HIS A 176 -13.20 -33.85 37.82
N ASN A 177 -13.29 -34.70 36.79
CA ASN A 177 -14.55 -35.24 36.26
C ASN A 177 -15.57 -34.16 35.84
N LEU A 178 -15.13 -33.24 34.99
CA LEU A 178 -15.94 -32.10 34.53
C LEU A 178 -16.40 -32.28 33.08
N HIS A 179 -17.48 -31.59 32.72
CA HIS A 179 -17.98 -31.49 31.34
C HIS A 179 -17.53 -30.19 30.64
N GLY A 180 -16.81 -29.31 31.34
CA GLY A 180 -16.38 -28.01 30.79
C GLY A 180 -15.51 -27.21 31.74
N ASN A 181 -15.03 -26.07 31.26
CA ASN A 181 -14.17 -25.15 32.02
C ASN A 181 -15.00 -23.97 32.60
N PRO A 182 -15.27 -23.95 33.92
CA PRO A 182 -16.13 -22.94 34.53
C PRO A 182 -15.49 -21.54 34.59
N VAL A 183 -14.16 -21.44 34.62
CA VAL A 183 -13.45 -20.16 34.62
C VAL A 183 -13.65 -19.46 33.28
N VAL A 184 -13.38 -20.17 32.18
CA VAL A 184 -13.54 -19.63 30.82
C VAL A 184 -15.02 -19.33 30.51
N GLU A 185 -15.95 -20.17 30.96
CA GLU A 185 -17.39 -19.89 30.82
C GLU A 185 -17.83 -18.62 31.56
N TYR A 186 -17.26 -18.37 32.74
CA TYR A 186 -17.50 -17.12 33.47
C TYR A 186 -16.97 -15.92 32.67
N LEU A 187 -15.73 -16.01 32.18
CA LEU A 187 -15.10 -14.94 31.40
C LEU A 187 -15.85 -14.65 30.08
N LYS A 188 -16.35 -15.68 29.39
CA LYS A 188 -17.18 -15.52 28.18
C LYS A 188 -18.51 -14.82 28.46
N ARG A 189 -19.12 -15.05 29.63
CA ARG A 189 -20.44 -14.47 29.99
C ARG A 189 -20.34 -13.05 30.53
N HIS A 190 -19.27 -12.75 31.26
CA HIS A 190 -19.12 -11.49 31.99
C HIS A 190 -18.05 -10.57 31.41
N GLY A 191 -17.22 -11.06 30.50
CA GLY A 191 -16.16 -10.31 29.84
C GLY A 191 -16.30 -10.25 28.32
N LYS A 192 -15.40 -9.50 27.71
CA LYS A 192 -15.23 -9.40 26.26
C LYS A 192 -13.83 -9.89 25.90
N ALA A 193 -13.73 -10.78 24.92
CA ALA A 193 -12.43 -11.21 24.40
C ALA A 193 -11.74 -10.03 23.70
N VAL A 194 -10.44 -9.84 23.96
CA VAL A 194 -9.61 -8.78 23.38
C VAL A 194 -8.66 -9.38 22.37
N GLY A 195 -8.31 -8.58 21.35
CA GLY A 195 -7.38 -8.98 20.30
C GLY A 195 -7.99 -9.95 19.27
N GLN A 196 -9.32 -10.08 19.23
CA GLN A 196 -10.00 -10.77 18.14
C GLN A 196 -10.03 -9.87 16.89
N PRO A 197 -9.91 -10.44 15.68
CA PRO A 197 -10.11 -9.69 14.45
C PRO A 197 -11.50 -9.04 14.40
N THR A 198 -11.56 -7.77 14.02
CA THR A 198 -12.81 -7.07 13.74
C THR A 198 -13.18 -7.30 12.27
N PRO A 199 -14.30 -7.97 11.96
CA PRO A 199 -14.70 -8.23 10.58
C PRO A 199 -15.00 -6.94 9.81
N LEU A 200 -14.70 -6.94 8.52
CA LEU A 200 -15.13 -5.89 7.59
C LEU A 200 -16.64 -6.00 7.33
N GLU A 201 -17.28 -4.89 6.93
CA GLU A 201 -18.71 -4.88 6.57
C GLU A 201 -19.00 -5.82 5.38
N SER A 202 -18.14 -5.77 4.36
CA SER A 202 -18.08 -6.72 3.25
C SER A 202 -16.62 -7.10 3.00
N GLY A 203 -16.33 -8.40 2.96
CA GLY A 203 -15.02 -8.87 2.49
C GLY A 203 -14.91 -8.70 0.97
N TYR A 204 -13.70 -8.45 0.47
CA TYR A 204 -13.45 -8.28 -0.97
C TYR A 204 -12.23 -9.08 -1.43
N SER A 205 -12.23 -9.47 -2.70
CA SER A 205 -11.14 -10.18 -3.35
C SER A 205 -9.93 -9.28 -3.56
N LEU A 206 -8.76 -9.75 -3.15
CA LEU A 206 -7.48 -9.07 -3.40
C LEU A 206 -6.90 -9.46 -4.77
N VAL A 207 -7.45 -10.48 -5.41
CA VAL A 207 -7.10 -10.90 -6.77
C VAL A 207 -8.20 -10.40 -7.70
N THR A 208 -7.86 -9.47 -8.58
CA THR A 208 -8.78 -8.87 -9.56
C THR A 208 -9.04 -9.79 -10.75
N ASP A 209 -8.00 -10.44 -11.27
CA ASP A 209 -8.11 -11.46 -12.33
C ASP A 209 -7.76 -12.84 -11.75
N PRO A 210 -8.76 -13.73 -11.55
CA PRO A 210 -8.53 -15.07 -11.00
C PRO A 210 -7.58 -15.95 -11.83
N SER A 211 -7.34 -15.62 -13.11
CA SER A 211 -6.39 -16.37 -13.95
C SER A 211 -4.93 -16.07 -13.61
N THR A 212 -4.65 -14.94 -12.94
CA THR A 212 -3.30 -14.54 -12.52
C THR A 212 -2.84 -15.24 -11.25
N ALA A 213 -3.78 -15.82 -10.48
CA ALA A 213 -3.52 -16.50 -9.22
C ALA A 213 -3.60 -18.04 -9.35
N VAL A 214 -3.00 -18.59 -10.41
CA VAL A 214 -2.95 -20.05 -10.64
C VAL A 214 -1.49 -20.52 -10.63
N PHE A 215 -1.23 -21.65 -9.97
CA PHE A 215 0.05 -22.35 -10.05
C PHE A 215 -0.15 -23.84 -10.33
N THR A 216 0.83 -24.43 -11.01
CA THR A 216 0.87 -25.88 -11.23
C THR A 216 1.77 -26.52 -10.19
N THR A 217 1.31 -27.62 -9.59
CA THR A 217 2.13 -28.45 -8.70
C THR A 217 3.31 -29.07 -9.48
N PRO A 218 4.44 -29.38 -8.81
CA PRO A 218 5.62 -29.86 -9.52
C PRO A 218 5.34 -31.25 -10.12
N ALA A 219 6.00 -31.58 -11.22
CA ALA A 219 5.86 -32.91 -11.83
C ALA A 219 6.40 -34.05 -10.95
N THR A 220 7.28 -33.74 -9.99
CA THR A 220 7.82 -34.67 -8.99
C THR A 220 8.05 -33.97 -7.66
N ASN A 221 7.88 -34.71 -6.56
CA ASN A 221 8.03 -34.22 -5.20
C ASN A 221 9.46 -34.38 -4.64
N GLU A 222 10.36 -35.02 -5.40
CA GLU A 222 11.75 -35.25 -4.96
C GLU A 222 12.53 -33.97 -4.64
N PRO A 223 12.46 -32.88 -5.44
CA PRO A 223 13.23 -31.68 -5.14
C PRO A 223 12.86 -31.07 -3.78
N TYR A 224 11.56 -31.03 -3.47
CA TYR A 224 11.09 -30.54 -2.18
C TYR A 224 11.50 -31.46 -1.03
N SER A 225 11.44 -32.78 -1.22
CA SER A 225 11.88 -33.76 -0.23
C SER A 225 13.36 -33.55 0.14
N LYS A 226 14.22 -33.33 -0.86
CA LYS A 226 15.66 -33.10 -0.66
C LYS A 226 15.95 -31.80 0.11
N ILE A 227 15.19 -30.73 -0.15
CA ILE A 227 15.41 -29.41 0.48
C ILE A 227 14.81 -29.35 1.89
N SER A 228 13.57 -29.84 2.05
CA SER A 228 12.86 -29.80 3.34
C SER A 228 13.33 -30.85 4.33
N GLY A 229 13.94 -31.94 3.85
CA GLY A 229 14.24 -33.13 4.64
C GLY A 229 13.02 -34.02 4.91
N ASP A 230 11.85 -33.70 4.34
CA ASP A 230 10.66 -34.55 4.43
C ASP A 230 10.70 -35.67 3.39
N PHE A 231 11.34 -36.77 3.78
CA PHE A 231 11.47 -38.00 2.98
C PHE A 231 10.31 -38.98 3.20
N ASN A 232 9.13 -38.53 3.59
CA ASN A 232 7.98 -39.41 3.73
C ASN A 232 7.69 -40.14 2.40
N PRO A 233 7.78 -41.49 2.35
CA PRO A 233 7.74 -42.24 1.09
C PRO A 233 6.45 -42.08 0.29
N ILE A 234 5.34 -41.71 0.93
CA ILE A 234 4.05 -41.52 0.25
C ILE A 234 4.10 -40.44 -0.85
N HIS A 235 5.07 -39.53 -0.79
CA HIS A 235 5.21 -38.44 -1.76
C HIS A 235 6.06 -38.79 -2.98
N VAL A 236 6.91 -39.82 -2.88
CA VAL A 236 7.93 -40.12 -3.91
C VAL A 236 7.85 -41.56 -4.42
N ASN A 237 7.36 -42.49 -3.59
CA ASN A 237 7.31 -43.90 -3.93
C ASN A 237 5.85 -44.35 -4.13
N PRO A 238 5.45 -44.76 -5.35
CA PRO A 238 4.08 -45.16 -5.64
C PRO A 238 3.62 -46.38 -4.84
N TYR A 239 4.52 -47.30 -4.47
CA TYR A 239 4.15 -48.49 -3.68
C TYR A 239 3.73 -48.12 -2.25
N PHE A 240 4.39 -47.14 -1.63
CA PHE A 240 4.00 -46.67 -0.30
C PHE A 240 2.72 -45.84 -0.33
N SER A 241 2.52 -45.05 -1.39
CA SER A 241 1.26 -44.37 -1.62
C SER A 241 0.10 -45.36 -1.75
N ASP A 242 0.26 -46.41 -2.54
CA ASP A 242 -0.75 -47.45 -2.74
C ASP A 242 -1.02 -48.22 -1.44
N LEU A 243 0.04 -48.57 -0.69
CA LEU A 243 -0.07 -49.19 0.64
C LEU A 243 -0.86 -48.31 1.63
N ALA A 244 -0.72 -47.00 1.55
CA ALA A 244 -1.46 -46.02 2.34
C ALA A 244 -2.88 -45.75 1.81
N SER A 245 -3.28 -46.42 0.71
CA SER A 245 -4.54 -46.23 -0.02
C SER A 245 -4.77 -44.77 -0.46
N LEU A 246 -3.70 -44.13 -0.94
CA LEU A 246 -3.72 -42.77 -1.49
C LEU A 246 -3.87 -42.82 -3.02
N PRO A 247 -4.41 -41.77 -3.65
CA PRO A 247 -4.68 -41.75 -5.10
C PRO A 247 -3.43 -41.81 -5.99
N GLY A 248 -2.26 -41.62 -5.41
CA GLY A 248 -0.96 -41.56 -6.08
C GLY A 248 0.04 -40.82 -5.20
N THR A 249 1.25 -40.60 -5.70
CA THR A 249 2.29 -39.86 -4.99
C THR A 249 1.88 -38.39 -4.82
N ILE A 250 1.11 -38.10 -3.78
CA ILE A 250 0.55 -36.77 -3.50
C ILE A 250 1.64 -35.73 -3.25
N THR A 251 1.42 -34.49 -3.67
CA THR A 251 2.34 -33.38 -3.40
C THR A 251 2.37 -33.05 -1.92
N HIS A 252 3.55 -32.69 -1.38
CA HIS A 252 3.69 -32.30 0.03
C HIS A 252 2.76 -31.12 0.36
N GLY A 253 1.96 -31.25 1.42
CA GLY A 253 1.12 -30.15 1.90
C GLY A 253 1.93 -28.88 2.21
N MET A 254 3.14 -29.05 2.76
CA MET A 254 4.06 -27.94 3.05
C MET A 254 4.59 -27.23 1.79
N TRP A 255 4.69 -27.94 0.66
CA TRP A 255 5.01 -27.30 -0.62
C TRP A 255 3.84 -26.43 -1.09
N SER A 256 2.61 -26.94 -1.04
CA SER A 256 1.40 -26.19 -1.39
C SER A 256 1.16 -25.00 -0.46
N SER A 257 1.49 -25.14 0.83
CA SER A 257 1.53 -24.05 1.81
C SER A 257 2.51 -22.94 1.39
N ALA A 258 3.73 -23.30 0.99
CA ALA A 258 4.71 -22.31 0.54
C ALA A 258 4.28 -21.64 -0.78
N ALA A 259 3.72 -22.41 -1.71
CA ALA A 259 3.23 -21.91 -3.00
C ALA A 259 2.08 -20.90 -2.83
N THR A 260 1.11 -21.19 -1.96
CA THR A 260 0.01 -20.27 -1.66
C THR A 260 0.45 -19.06 -0.85
N ARG A 261 1.38 -19.22 0.11
CA ARG A 261 1.99 -18.10 0.87
C ARG A 261 2.69 -17.09 -0.05
N LYS A 262 3.31 -17.54 -1.14
CA LYS A 262 3.93 -16.65 -2.13
C LYS A 262 2.94 -15.62 -2.71
N TYR A 263 1.69 -16.00 -2.95
CA TYR A 263 0.67 -15.07 -3.43
C TYR A 263 0.27 -14.04 -2.37
N ILE A 264 0.30 -14.41 -1.08
CA ILE A 264 0.14 -13.44 0.01
C ILE A 264 1.27 -12.41 -0.03
N GLU A 265 2.52 -12.87 -0.17
CA GLU A 265 3.68 -11.99 -0.23
C GLU A 265 3.63 -11.05 -1.45
N SER A 266 3.27 -11.55 -2.63
CA SER A 266 3.30 -10.76 -3.85
C SER A 266 2.07 -9.86 -4.03
N VAL A 267 0.87 -10.32 -3.65
CA VAL A 267 -0.41 -9.61 -3.93
C VAL A 267 -0.86 -8.78 -2.73
N VAL A 268 -0.69 -9.27 -1.50
CA VAL A 268 -1.22 -8.60 -0.30
C VAL A 268 -0.17 -7.73 0.37
N ALA A 269 1.07 -8.23 0.39
CA ALA A 269 2.21 -7.55 0.98
C ALA A 269 3.04 -6.76 -0.05
N ASP A 270 2.60 -6.64 -1.30
CA ASP A 270 3.27 -5.84 -2.34
C ASP A 270 4.77 -6.20 -2.55
N ASN A 271 5.10 -7.50 -2.45
CA ASN A 271 6.47 -8.03 -2.46
C ASN A 271 7.36 -7.62 -1.26
N HIS A 272 6.76 -7.22 -0.14
CA HIS A 272 7.43 -7.00 1.14
C HIS A 272 7.18 -8.18 2.09
N PRO A 273 7.96 -9.28 2.03
CA PRO A 273 7.71 -10.49 2.81
C PRO A 273 7.71 -10.24 4.33
N GLU A 274 8.40 -9.20 4.80
CA GLU A 274 8.42 -8.76 6.20
C GLU A 274 7.05 -8.32 6.72
N ARG A 275 6.09 -7.99 5.84
CA ARG A 275 4.72 -7.62 6.24
C ARG A 275 3.89 -8.83 6.66
N VAL A 276 4.24 -10.04 6.22
CA VAL A 276 3.46 -11.25 6.55
C VAL A 276 3.84 -11.71 7.96
N VAL A 277 3.00 -11.35 8.94
CA VAL A 277 3.24 -11.60 10.37
C VAL A 277 2.78 -13.00 10.75
N SER A 278 1.65 -13.45 10.21
CA SER A 278 1.18 -14.81 10.42
C SER A 278 0.61 -15.42 9.16
N TYR A 279 0.71 -16.73 9.07
CA TYR A 279 0.17 -17.51 7.96
C TYR A 279 -0.19 -18.90 8.48
N GLU A 280 -1.48 -19.24 8.46
CA GLU A 280 -2.01 -20.51 8.94
C GLU A 280 -2.89 -21.15 7.86
N VAL A 281 -2.66 -22.42 7.58
CA VAL A 281 -3.40 -23.19 6.58
C VAL A 281 -3.79 -24.56 7.10
N GLY A 282 -5.02 -24.97 6.77
CA GLY A 282 -5.49 -26.33 6.82
C GLY A 282 -5.38 -27.01 5.45
N PHE A 283 -4.91 -28.25 5.46
CA PHE A 283 -4.84 -29.12 4.30
C PHE A 283 -6.15 -29.91 4.19
N VAL A 284 -7.09 -29.37 3.43
CA VAL A 284 -8.46 -29.91 3.31
C VAL A 284 -8.55 -31.01 2.26
N GLY A 285 -7.77 -30.89 1.20
CA GLY A 285 -7.76 -31.83 0.07
C GLY A 285 -6.33 -32.22 -0.35
N MET A 286 -6.22 -33.38 -0.98
CA MET A 286 -4.97 -33.88 -1.54
C MET A 286 -4.79 -33.38 -2.97
N VAL A 287 -3.54 -33.11 -3.34
CA VAL A 287 -3.14 -32.65 -4.68
C VAL A 287 -2.13 -33.61 -5.27
N LEU A 288 -2.23 -33.88 -6.57
CA LEU A 288 -1.31 -34.73 -7.32
C LEU A 288 -0.30 -33.87 -8.10
N PRO A 289 0.90 -34.39 -8.38
CA PRO A 289 1.86 -33.77 -9.29
C PRO A 289 1.24 -33.39 -10.65
N GLY A 290 1.45 -32.15 -11.08
CA GLY A 290 0.86 -31.60 -12.31
C GLY A 290 -0.54 -31.00 -12.18
N ASP A 291 -1.20 -31.10 -11.02
CA ASP A 291 -2.48 -30.41 -10.78
C ASP A 291 -2.32 -28.89 -10.88
N GLU A 292 -3.32 -28.24 -11.48
CA GLU A 292 -3.47 -26.78 -11.51
C GLU A 292 -4.31 -26.32 -10.32
N ILE A 293 -3.76 -25.39 -9.54
CA ILE A 293 -4.35 -24.89 -8.31
C ILE A 293 -4.60 -23.39 -8.45
N GLN A 294 -5.86 -22.99 -8.30
CA GLN A 294 -6.29 -21.61 -8.27
C GLN A 294 -6.35 -21.10 -6.82
N VAL A 295 -5.75 -19.94 -6.56
CA VAL A 295 -5.71 -19.30 -5.25
C VAL A 295 -6.68 -18.13 -5.21
N LYS A 296 -7.55 -18.12 -4.21
CA LYS A 296 -8.46 -17.03 -3.89
C LYS A 296 -8.01 -16.37 -2.58
N LEU A 297 -7.81 -15.06 -2.63
CA LEU A 297 -7.42 -14.25 -1.48
C LEU A 297 -8.52 -13.23 -1.19
N THR A 298 -9.06 -13.24 0.01
CA THR A 298 -10.15 -12.33 0.40
C THR A 298 -9.79 -11.58 1.68
N HIS A 299 -9.82 -10.26 1.67
CA HIS A 299 -9.67 -9.46 2.89
C HIS A 299 -10.96 -9.54 3.70
N ILE A 300 -10.92 -10.09 4.92
CA ILE A 300 -12.13 -10.39 5.70
C ILE A 300 -12.26 -9.61 7.01
N ALA A 301 -11.14 -9.19 7.61
CA ALA A 301 -11.12 -8.56 8.91
C ALA A 301 -9.84 -7.74 9.13
N MET A 302 -9.83 -6.95 10.19
CA MET A 302 -8.71 -6.12 10.64
C MET A 302 -8.36 -6.45 12.10
N ARG A 303 -7.07 -6.47 12.43
CA ARG A 303 -6.59 -6.70 13.80
C ARG A 303 -5.42 -5.79 14.10
N ASP A 304 -5.63 -4.78 14.96
CA ASP A 304 -4.56 -3.87 15.43
C ASP A 304 -3.67 -3.30 14.30
N GLY A 305 -4.29 -2.88 13.20
CA GLY A 305 -3.60 -2.36 12.02
C GLY A 305 -3.11 -3.42 11.03
N LYS A 306 -3.34 -4.71 11.28
CA LYS A 306 -3.02 -5.83 10.38
C LYS A 306 -4.24 -6.25 9.58
N LYS A 307 -4.08 -6.44 8.28
CA LYS A 307 -5.08 -7.05 7.39
C LYS A 307 -5.18 -8.53 7.70
N VAL A 308 -6.40 -9.03 7.91
CA VAL A 308 -6.67 -10.46 8.06
C VAL A 308 -7.25 -10.97 6.75
N VAL A 309 -6.46 -11.77 6.05
CA VAL A 309 -6.78 -12.28 4.72
C VAL A 309 -7.11 -13.75 4.81
N LYS A 310 -8.25 -14.14 4.25
CA LYS A 310 -8.63 -15.53 4.02
C LYS A 310 -7.95 -16.05 2.76
N VAL A 311 -7.38 -17.25 2.87
CA VAL A 311 -6.63 -17.94 1.81
C VAL A 311 -7.36 -19.22 1.49
N GLU A 312 -7.90 -19.33 0.27
CA GLU A 312 -8.54 -20.53 -0.22
C GLU A 312 -7.84 -20.98 -1.50
N ALA A 313 -7.62 -22.27 -1.67
CA ALA A 313 -7.10 -22.80 -2.92
C ALA A 313 -7.98 -23.93 -3.43
N PHE A 314 -8.25 -23.93 -4.73
CA PHE A 314 -9.12 -24.87 -5.42
C PHE A 314 -8.36 -25.58 -6.52
N ASN A 315 -8.58 -26.88 -6.68
CA ASN A 315 -8.02 -27.62 -7.80
C ASN A 315 -8.85 -27.41 -9.08
N GLN A 316 -8.38 -27.99 -10.19
CA GLN A 316 -9.06 -27.93 -11.49
C GLN A 316 -10.47 -28.55 -11.52
N ARG A 317 -10.87 -29.30 -10.48
CA ARG A 317 -12.22 -29.87 -10.32
C ARG A 317 -13.15 -28.97 -9.49
N GLY A 318 -12.66 -27.83 -9.00
CA GLY A 318 -13.40 -26.94 -8.11
C GLY A 318 -13.44 -27.40 -6.65
N GLU A 319 -12.65 -28.41 -6.26
CA GLU A 319 -12.57 -28.88 -4.88
C GLU A 319 -11.58 -28.04 -4.08
N LYS A 320 -11.95 -27.67 -2.85
CA LYS A 320 -11.07 -26.91 -1.96
C LYS A 320 -9.95 -27.81 -1.43
N VAL A 321 -8.70 -27.41 -1.64
CA VAL A 321 -7.51 -28.14 -1.18
C VAL A 321 -6.83 -27.47 0.00
N ILE A 322 -6.87 -26.13 0.07
CA ILE A 322 -6.33 -25.34 1.19
C ILE A 322 -7.40 -24.37 1.67
N ASP A 323 -7.54 -24.26 3.00
CA ASP A 323 -8.33 -23.22 3.67
C ASP A 323 -7.49 -22.65 4.81
N GLY A 324 -7.29 -21.33 4.84
CA GLY A 324 -6.35 -20.70 5.75
C GLY A 324 -6.61 -19.22 5.96
N THR A 325 -5.81 -18.63 6.84
CA THR A 325 -5.83 -17.21 7.16
C THR A 325 -4.41 -16.66 7.31
N SER A 326 -4.23 -15.38 7.03
CA SER A 326 -2.95 -14.69 7.17
C SER A 326 -3.15 -13.30 7.75
N GLU A 327 -2.30 -12.91 8.71
CA GLU A 327 -2.21 -11.54 9.20
C GLU A 327 -1.04 -10.83 8.47
N VAL A 328 -1.35 -9.74 7.79
CA VAL A 328 -0.37 -8.95 7.01
C VAL A 328 -0.39 -7.50 7.49
N LEU A 329 0.79 -6.94 7.77
CA LEU A 329 0.92 -5.52 8.12
C LEU A 329 0.39 -4.64 6.98
N GLN A 330 -0.28 -3.56 7.34
CA GLN A 330 -0.56 -2.50 6.39
C GLN A 330 0.73 -1.86 5.87
N PRO A 331 0.68 -1.18 4.71
CA PRO A 331 1.73 -0.25 4.31
C PRO A 331 2.07 0.73 5.44
N PRO A 332 3.35 1.07 5.64
CA PRO A 332 3.77 2.04 6.65
C PRO A 332 2.92 3.31 6.59
N THR A 333 2.23 3.62 7.69
CA THR A 333 1.23 4.69 7.73
C THR A 333 1.72 5.86 8.57
N ALA A 334 1.42 7.08 8.11
CA ALA A 334 1.57 8.32 8.87
C ALA A 334 0.20 8.96 9.09
N TYR A 335 -0.14 9.28 10.35
CA TYR A 335 -1.38 9.96 10.70
C TYR A 335 -1.12 11.44 10.94
N VAL A 336 -1.83 12.31 10.23
CA VAL A 336 -1.77 13.75 10.46
C VAL A 336 -3.12 14.32 10.85
N PHE A 337 -3.11 15.32 11.72
CA PHE A 337 -4.34 15.95 12.23
C PHE A 337 -4.43 17.39 11.77
N THR A 338 -5.60 17.75 11.22
CA THR A 338 -5.81 19.06 10.59
C THR A 338 -5.84 20.19 11.63
N GLY A 339 -5.38 21.37 11.22
CA GLY A 339 -5.45 22.59 12.04
C GLY A 339 -6.77 23.34 11.89
N GLN A 340 -6.85 24.51 12.50
CA GLN A 340 -7.96 25.45 12.29
C GLN A 340 -7.99 25.94 10.83
N GLY A 341 -9.20 26.13 10.29
CA GLY A 341 -9.45 26.64 8.93
C GLY A 341 -10.28 25.71 8.06
N SER A 342 -10.47 24.46 8.49
CA SER A 342 -11.21 23.40 7.80
C SER A 342 -12.64 23.19 8.31
N GLN A 343 -13.06 23.94 9.34
CA GLN A 343 -14.35 23.77 10.00
C GLN A 343 -15.54 24.02 9.07
N GLU A 344 -16.57 23.20 9.21
CA GLU A 344 -17.83 23.32 8.48
C GLU A 344 -19.02 22.92 9.35
N VAL A 345 -20.20 23.48 9.06
CA VAL A 345 -21.44 23.17 9.79
C VAL A 345 -21.80 21.71 9.56
N GLY A 346 -22.08 20.98 10.64
CA GLY A 346 -22.41 19.55 10.59
C GLY A 346 -21.20 18.61 10.48
N MET A 347 -19.97 19.10 10.60
CA MET A 347 -18.78 18.23 10.54
C MET A 347 -18.84 17.10 11.58
N GLY A 348 -18.48 15.89 11.16
CA GLY A 348 -18.47 14.70 12.02
C GLY A 348 -19.86 14.15 12.42
N MET A 349 -20.97 14.81 12.02
CA MET A 349 -22.30 14.41 12.48
C MET A 349 -22.83 13.13 11.84
N GLU A 350 -22.38 12.79 10.63
CA GLU A 350 -22.67 11.49 10.01
C GLU A 350 -22.10 10.35 10.86
N LEU A 351 -20.82 10.45 11.22
CA LEU A 351 -20.15 9.47 12.06
C LEU A 351 -20.76 9.42 13.47
N TYR A 352 -21.14 10.57 14.04
CA TYR A 352 -21.88 10.65 15.31
C TYR A 352 -23.18 9.84 15.28
N ASN A 353 -23.89 9.80 14.15
CA ASN A 353 -25.14 9.06 14.03
C ASN A 353 -24.92 7.55 13.81
N ASN A 354 -23.85 7.17 13.12
CA ASN A 354 -23.62 5.80 12.65
C ASN A 354 -22.67 4.97 13.55
N SER A 355 -21.77 5.62 14.29
CA SER A 355 -20.78 4.95 15.16
C SER A 355 -21.06 5.18 16.65
N PRO A 356 -21.31 4.11 17.44
CA PRO A 356 -21.45 4.21 18.88
C PRO A 356 -20.21 4.78 19.58
N VAL A 357 -19.01 4.51 19.04
CA VAL A 357 -17.75 4.98 19.62
C VAL A 357 -17.58 6.47 19.38
N ALA A 358 -17.80 6.92 18.14
CA ALA A 358 -17.75 8.35 17.82
C ALA A 358 -18.81 9.13 18.63
N LYS A 359 -20.02 8.59 18.73
CA LYS A 359 -21.09 9.17 19.56
C LYS A 359 -20.68 9.33 21.01
N ALA A 360 -20.07 8.31 21.62
CA ALA A 360 -19.62 8.37 23.01
C ALA A 360 -18.58 9.48 23.25
N VAL A 361 -17.70 9.74 22.28
CA VAL A 361 -16.71 10.84 22.36
C VAL A 361 -17.41 12.20 22.35
N TRP A 362 -18.36 12.41 21.44
CA TRP A 362 -19.16 13.64 21.38
C TRP A 362 -20.00 13.85 22.63
N ASP A 363 -20.75 12.83 23.06
CA ASP A 363 -21.62 12.89 24.24
C ASP A 363 -20.81 13.18 25.52
N ALA A 364 -19.62 12.59 25.65
CA ALA A 364 -18.73 12.86 26.78
C ALA A 364 -18.19 14.29 26.78
N ALA A 365 -17.79 14.81 25.60
CA ALA A 365 -17.34 16.19 25.46
C ALA A 365 -18.48 17.18 25.76
N ASP A 366 -19.67 16.93 25.21
CA ASP A 366 -20.84 17.79 25.34
C ASP A 366 -21.37 17.84 26.78
N ALA A 367 -21.44 16.69 27.46
CA ALA A 367 -21.83 16.63 28.86
C ALA A 367 -20.83 17.38 29.76
N HIS A 368 -19.54 17.26 29.48
CA HIS A 368 -18.49 18.00 30.20
C HIS A 368 -18.62 19.52 29.98
N LEU A 369 -18.76 19.97 28.73
CA LEU A 369 -18.87 21.40 28.39
C LEU A 369 -20.17 22.02 28.93
N THR A 370 -21.28 21.29 28.87
CA THR A 370 -22.58 21.74 29.40
C THR A 370 -22.51 21.90 30.92
N SER A 371 -21.89 20.95 31.62
CA SER A 371 -21.75 21.04 33.08
C SER A 371 -20.69 22.06 33.54
N THR A 372 -19.66 22.31 32.71
CA THR A 372 -18.49 23.12 33.07
C THR A 372 -18.62 24.58 32.65
N TYR A 373 -19.11 24.83 31.43
CA TYR A 373 -19.18 26.15 30.81
C TYR A 373 -20.61 26.54 30.41
N GLY A 374 -21.58 25.62 30.50
CA GLY A 374 -23.00 25.93 30.28
C GLY A 374 -23.45 25.94 28.82
N PHE A 375 -22.70 25.33 27.91
CA PHE A 375 -23.07 25.21 26.49
C PHE A 375 -22.90 23.81 25.92
N SER A 376 -23.69 23.50 24.89
CA SER A 376 -23.57 22.27 24.09
C SER A 376 -22.73 22.54 22.84
N ILE A 377 -21.65 21.79 22.67
CA ILE A 377 -20.83 21.84 21.44
C ILE A 377 -21.55 21.17 20.27
N VAL A 378 -22.35 20.14 20.54
CA VAL A 378 -23.14 19.44 19.52
C VAL A 378 -24.15 20.38 18.88
N ASP A 379 -24.82 21.22 19.69
CA ASP A 379 -25.74 22.25 19.18
C ASP A 379 -25.02 23.29 18.31
N ILE A 380 -23.85 23.77 18.75
CA ILE A 380 -23.05 24.73 17.99
C ILE A 380 -22.64 24.17 16.62
N VAL A 381 -22.20 22.91 16.56
CA VAL A 381 -21.77 22.27 15.31
C VAL A 381 -22.94 22.00 14.37
N LYS A 382 -24.11 21.59 14.89
CA LYS A 382 -25.30 21.30 14.08
C LYS A 382 -25.99 22.55 13.56
N ASN A 383 -26.18 23.54 14.42
CA ASN A 383 -27.07 24.68 14.16
C ASN A 383 -26.34 26.00 13.90
N ASN A 384 -25.05 26.09 14.25
CA ASN A 384 -24.21 27.29 14.12
C ASN A 384 -24.94 28.60 14.52
N PRO A 385 -25.41 28.71 15.78
CA PRO A 385 -26.12 29.90 16.24
C PRO A 385 -25.20 31.13 16.16
N LYS A 386 -25.78 32.31 15.88
CA LYS A 386 -25.03 33.58 15.86
C LYS A 386 -24.71 34.12 17.24
N GLU A 387 -25.58 33.81 18.20
CA GLU A 387 -25.47 34.25 19.58
C GLU A 387 -25.80 33.08 20.52
N LEU A 388 -25.14 33.04 21.68
CA LEU A 388 -25.37 32.06 22.72
C LEU A 388 -25.24 32.72 24.08
N THR A 389 -26.32 32.68 24.84
CA THR A 389 -26.37 33.24 26.19
C THR A 389 -26.21 32.14 27.22
N ILE A 390 -25.15 32.23 28.02
CA ILE A 390 -24.91 31.37 29.17
C ILE A 390 -25.63 31.98 30.38
N HIS A 391 -26.47 31.20 31.05
CA HIS A 391 -27.20 31.64 32.23
C HIS A 391 -26.56 31.08 33.50
N PHE A 392 -26.24 31.96 34.46
CA PHE A 392 -25.61 31.61 35.73
C PHE A 392 -26.62 31.38 36.87
N GLY A 393 -27.81 30.90 36.54
CA GLY A 393 -28.90 30.64 37.49
C GLY A 393 -28.69 29.40 38.36
N GLY A 394 -29.09 29.47 39.63
CA GLY A 394 -29.04 28.35 40.57
C GLY A 394 -27.63 27.92 40.98
N ILE A 395 -27.53 26.85 41.78
CA ILE A 395 -26.25 26.36 42.33
C ILE A 395 -25.27 25.95 41.22
N LYS A 396 -25.77 25.30 40.16
CA LYS A 396 -24.94 24.91 39.01
C LYS A 396 -24.43 26.12 38.24
N GLY A 397 -25.28 27.12 37.99
CA GLY A 397 -24.89 28.34 37.29
C GLY A 397 -23.87 29.19 38.05
N GLN A 398 -23.95 29.22 39.39
CA GLN A 398 -22.94 29.87 40.23
C GLN A 398 -21.55 29.23 40.09
N ALA A 399 -21.48 27.89 40.04
CA ALA A 399 -20.23 27.17 39.83
C ALA A 399 -19.64 27.43 38.43
N ILE A 400 -20.48 27.48 37.40
CA ILE A 400 -20.07 27.84 36.02
C ILE A 400 -19.51 29.26 36.00
N ARG A 401 -20.19 30.22 36.64
CA ARG A 401 -19.73 31.60 36.73
C ARG A 401 -18.38 31.72 37.43
N GLN A 402 -18.22 31.04 38.57
CA GLN A 402 -16.95 31.03 39.29
C GLN A 402 -15.81 30.52 38.39
N ARG A 403 -16.06 29.47 37.59
CA ARG A 403 -15.06 28.98 36.63
C ARG A 403 -14.66 30.04 35.62
N TYR A 404 -15.61 30.77 35.03
CA TYR A 404 -15.29 31.87 34.12
C TYR A 404 -14.49 32.98 34.80
N MET A 405 -14.76 33.29 36.07
CA MET A 405 -14.01 34.27 36.86
C MET A 405 -12.58 33.79 37.19
N ASP A 406 -12.38 32.49 37.39
CA ASP A 406 -11.07 31.90 37.69
C ASP A 406 -10.14 31.82 36.46
N LEU A 407 -10.68 32.03 35.25
CA LEU A 407 -9.90 32.06 34.03
C LEU A 407 -9.12 33.38 33.92
N THR A 408 -7.80 33.31 34.02
CA THR A 408 -6.88 34.45 33.92
C THR A 408 -5.86 34.25 32.81
N TYR A 409 -5.28 35.34 32.32
CA TYR A 409 -4.18 35.33 31.38
C TYR A 409 -3.12 36.38 31.77
N ASP A 410 -1.88 36.12 31.36
CA ASP A 410 -0.77 37.05 31.55
C ASP A 410 -0.53 37.87 30.29
N THR A 411 -0.36 39.18 30.47
CA THR A 411 0.02 40.13 29.42
C THR A 411 1.16 41.03 29.90
N ILE A 412 1.86 41.70 28.99
CA ILE A 412 2.93 42.66 29.34
C ILE A 412 2.35 44.07 29.27
N ASP A 413 2.60 44.88 30.30
CA ASP A 413 2.26 46.30 30.30
C ASP A 413 3.25 47.14 29.47
N GLU A 414 2.93 48.42 29.22
CA GLU A 414 3.80 49.34 28.46
C GLU A 414 5.21 49.52 29.08
N LYS A 415 5.43 49.02 30.32
CA LYS A 415 6.70 49.09 31.05
C LYS A 415 7.46 47.77 31.07
N GLY A 416 6.98 46.75 30.35
CA GLY A 416 7.64 45.45 30.27
C GLY A 416 7.35 44.50 31.44
N GLN A 417 6.41 44.81 32.34
CA GLN A 417 6.05 43.95 33.47
C GLN A 417 4.89 43.02 33.12
N VAL A 418 4.98 41.77 33.58
CA VAL A 418 3.93 40.76 33.41
C VAL A 418 2.79 41.05 34.40
N LYS A 419 1.58 41.24 33.87
CA LYS A 419 0.34 41.46 34.64
C LYS A 419 -0.66 40.35 34.36
N THR A 420 -1.16 39.72 35.42
CA THR A 420 -2.25 38.75 35.33
C THR A 420 -3.60 39.47 35.34
N LEU A 421 -4.43 39.19 34.34
CA LEU A 421 -5.76 39.80 34.16
C LEU A 421 -6.83 38.70 34.03
N PRO A 422 -8.08 38.96 34.45
CA PRO A 422 -9.20 38.06 34.18
C PRO A 422 -9.49 38.02 32.68
N LEU A 423 -9.73 36.83 32.13
CA LEU A 423 -10.12 36.65 30.72
C LEU A 423 -11.53 37.20 30.44
N PHE A 424 -12.38 37.23 31.46
CA PHE A 424 -13.74 37.77 31.41
C PHE A 424 -13.93 38.85 32.47
N ALA A 425 -13.38 40.04 32.21
CA ALA A 425 -13.52 41.19 33.11
C ALA A 425 -14.99 41.60 33.35
N ASP A 426 -15.87 41.29 32.40
CA ASP A 426 -17.31 41.62 32.43
C ASP A 426 -18.15 40.60 33.24
N ILE A 427 -17.53 39.52 33.73
CA ILE A 427 -18.18 38.50 34.56
C ILE A 427 -17.73 38.67 36.01
N ASP A 428 -18.66 39.05 36.87
CA ASP A 428 -18.45 39.22 38.31
C ASP A 428 -19.45 38.42 39.15
N LEU A 429 -19.43 38.62 40.48
CA LEU A 429 -20.32 37.94 41.43
C LEU A 429 -21.81 38.28 41.27
N TYR A 430 -22.16 39.30 40.49
CA TYR A 430 -23.52 39.77 40.25
C TYR A 430 -24.00 39.50 38.81
N THR A 431 -23.10 39.22 37.87
CA THR A 431 -23.45 38.81 36.51
C THR A 431 -24.36 37.57 36.53
N THR A 432 -25.56 37.69 35.94
CA THR A 432 -26.57 36.61 35.87
C THR A 432 -26.52 35.83 34.56
N SER A 433 -25.95 36.40 33.51
CA SER A 433 -25.77 35.78 32.21
C SER A 433 -24.67 36.46 31.41
N TYR A 434 -24.08 35.74 30.46
CA TYR A 434 -23.09 36.26 29.54
C TYR A 434 -23.38 35.77 28.12
N THR A 435 -23.33 36.66 27.12
CA THR A 435 -23.67 36.34 25.73
C THR A 435 -22.42 36.35 24.86
N PHE A 436 -22.17 35.24 24.17
CA PHE A 436 -21.19 35.16 23.08
C PHE A 436 -21.89 35.47 21.76
N SER A 437 -21.24 36.22 20.87
CA SER A 437 -21.75 36.52 19.54
C SER A 437 -20.65 36.45 18.48
N HIS A 438 -21.01 36.03 17.27
CA HIS A 438 -20.12 36.07 16.11
C HIS A 438 -20.93 36.28 14.81
N PRO A 439 -20.55 37.22 13.92
CA PRO A 439 -21.38 37.59 12.75
C PRO A 439 -21.72 36.43 11.81
N GLN A 440 -20.77 35.51 11.63
CA GLN A 440 -20.90 34.33 10.75
C GLN A 440 -21.41 33.08 11.49
N GLY A 441 -21.71 33.19 12.77
CA GLY A 441 -22.05 32.05 13.64
C GLY A 441 -20.90 31.63 14.54
N LEU A 442 -21.24 31.09 15.72
CA LEU A 442 -20.30 30.74 16.78
C LEU A 442 -19.35 29.61 16.42
N LEU A 443 -19.69 28.76 15.44
CA LEU A 443 -18.77 27.72 14.95
C LEU A 443 -17.48 28.31 14.38
N PHE A 444 -17.52 29.55 13.89
CA PHE A 444 -16.35 30.27 13.36
C PHE A 444 -15.60 31.10 14.41
N ALA A 445 -16.14 31.20 15.63
CA ALA A 445 -15.42 31.82 16.74
C ALA A 445 -14.37 30.85 17.28
N THR A 446 -13.12 31.33 17.37
CA THR A 446 -11.92 30.52 17.63
C THR A 446 -12.07 29.54 18.81
N GLN A 447 -12.67 29.97 19.91
CA GLN A 447 -12.86 29.15 21.11
C GLN A 447 -13.79 27.94 20.92
N TYR A 448 -14.77 28.03 20.02
CA TYR A 448 -15.68 26.93 19.72
C TYR A 448 -15.20 26.10 18.54
N THR A 449 -14.62 26.76 17.52
CA THR A 449 -14.00 26.09 16.37
C THR A 449 -12.96 25.06 16.82
N GLN A 450 -12.09 25.45 17.76
CA GLN A 450 -11.02 24.57 18.22
C GLN A 450 -11.58 23.31 18.90
N ILE A 451 -12.58 23.45 19.78
CA ILE A 451 -13.25 22.29 20.40
C ILE A 451 -13.87 21.41 19.31
N ALA A 452 -14.66 22.00 18.41
CA ALA A 452 -15.40 21.25 17.43
C ALA A 452 -14.47 20.40 16.53
N LEU A 453 -13.33 20.95 16.11
CA LEU A 453 -12.32 20.23 15.32
C LEU A 453 -11.72 19.06 16.11
N VAL A 454 -11.24 19.30 17.34
CA VAL A 454 -10.57 18.24 18.11
C VAL A 454 -11.52 17.09 18.49
N VAL A 455 -12.80 17.39 18.76
CA VAL A 455 -13.81 16.34 19.03
C VAL A 455 -14.11 15.56 17.76
N THR A 456 -14.23 16.23 16.61
CA THR A 456 -14.44 15.57 15.30
C THR A 456 -13.29 14.63 14.97
N GLU A 457 -12.05 15.11 15.10
CA GLU A 457 -10.84 14.36 14.79
C GLU A 457 -10.64 13.18 15.73
N LYS A 458 -10.84 13.38 17.04
CA LYS A 458 -10.75 12.29 18.01
C LYS A 458 -11.85 11.25 17.81
N ALA A 459 -13.08 11.67 17.52
CA ALA A 459 -14.19 10.75 17.25
C ALA A 459 -13.92 9.89 16.00
N ALA A 460 -13.39 10.50 14.93
CA ALA A 460 -12.99 9.78 13.72
C ALA A 460 -11.86 8.79 13.99
N PHE A 461 -10.84 9.20 14.75
CA PHE A 461 -9.72 8.32 15.07
C PHE A 461 -10.13 7.15 15.98
N ASP A 462 -10.94 7.41 17.00
CA ASP A 462 -11.41 6.38 17.93
C ASP A 462 -12.34 5.36 17.23
N ASP A 463 -13.12 5.76 16.23
CA ASP A 463 -13.87 4.83 15.36
C ASP A 463 -12.93 3.92 14.55
N MET A 464 -11.92 4.50 13.88
CA MET A 464 -10.91 3.72 13.15
C MET A 464 -10.18 2.73 14.06
N LYS A 465 -9.85 3.16 15.29
CA LYS A 465 -9.21 2.33 16.31
C LYS A 465 -10.12 1.17 16.75
N ALA A 466 -11.41 1.42 16.96
CA ALA A 466 -12.37 0.38 17.32
C ALA A 466 -12.56 -0.66 16.21
N LYS A 467 -12.39 -0.26 14.95
CA LYS A 467 -12.41 -1.16 13.79
C LYS A 467 -11.07 -1.86 13.52
N GLY A 468 -10.06 -1.67 14.38
CA GLY A 468 -8.75 -2.32 14.25
C GLY A 468 -7.91 -1.79 13.08
N LEU A 469 -8.19 -0.59 12.57
CA LEU A 469 -7.53 -0.02 11.38
C LEU A 469 -6.19 0.67 11.68
N ILE A 470 -5.92 0.99 12.95
CA ILE A 470 -4.80 1.82 13.35
C ILE A 470 -3.51 1.01 13.49
N ASP A 471 -2.47 1.41 12.77
CA ASP A 471 -1.11 0.97 13.05
C ASP A 471 -0.57 1.67 14.30
N THR A 472 -0.24 0.88 15.32
CA THR A 472 0.26 1.37 16.61
C THR A 472 1.70 1.90 16.55
N ASN A 473 2.42 1.60 15.47
CA ASN A 473 3.80 2.06 15.23
C ASN A 473 3.91 3.22 14.25
N ALA A 474 2.79 3.70 13.72
CA ALA A 474 2.74 4.83 12.82
C ALA A 474 3.33 6.11 13.42
N ALA A 475 4.06 6.85 12.59
CA ALA A 475 4.45 8.22 12.91
C ALA A 475 3.22 9.14 12.86
N PHE A 476 3.22 10.18 13.68
CA PHE A 476 2.11 11.12 13.70
C PHE A 476 2.52 12.55 14.03
N ALA A 477 1.77 13.48 13.46
CA ALA A 477 1.92 14.92 13.65
C ALA A 477 0.55 15.60 13.59
N GLY A 478 0.47 16.85 14.00
CA GLY A 478 -0.75 17.62 13.80
C GLY A 478 -0.41 19.08 13.55
N HIS A 479 -1.07 19.70 12.59
CA HIS A 479 -0.78 21.08 12.21
C HIS A 479 -1.44 22.03 13.21
N SER A 480 -0.65 22.80 13.95
CA SER A 480 -1.16 23.73 14.97
C SER A 480 -2.13 23.03 15.93
N LEU A 481 -3.43 23.36 15.91
CA LEU A 481 -4.45 22.74 16.75
C LEU A 481 -4.44 21.20 16.68
N GLY A 482 -4.21 20.63 15.50
CA GLY A 482 -4.22 19.18 15.31
C GLY A 482 -3.20 18.43 16.17
N GLU A 483 -2.15 19.10 16.67
CA GLU A 483 -1.16 18.50 17.58
C GLU A 483 -1.81 18.00 18.88
N TYR A 484 -2.79 18.75 19.40
CA TYR A 484 -3.56 18.35 20.59
C TYR A 484 -4.46 17.15 20.31
N SER A 485 -5.13 17.14 19.14
CA SER A 485 -5.93 16.00 18.68
C SER A 485 -5.09 14.75 18.53
N ALA A 486 -3.92 14.86 17.88
CA ALA A 486 -3.02 13.74 17.63
C ALA A 486 -2.52 13.12 18.94
N LEU A 487 -2.09 13.95 19.90
CA LEU A 487 -1.65 13.48 21.21
C LEU A 487 -2.78 12.85 22.03
N ALA A 488 -3.99 13.38 21.95
CA ALA A 488 -5.15 12.82 22.64
C ALA A 488 -5.69 11.53 21.98
N ALA A 489 -5.56 11.40 20.66
CA ALA A 489 -6.06 10.25 19.91
C ALA A 489 -5.05 9.08 19.90
N ILE A 490 -3.78 9.37 19.61
CA ILE A 490 -2.74 8.35 19.40
C ILE A 490 -1.96 8.04 20.65
N ALA A 491 -1.62 9.04 21.47
CA ALA A 491 -0.83 8.82 22.69
C ALA A 491 -1.70 8.79 23.97
N ASP A 492 -2.98 9.15 23.87
CA ASP A 492 -3.92 9.28 24.99
C ASP A 492 -3.39 10.21 26.12
N VAL A 493 -2.70 11.29 25.76
CA VAL A 493 -2.11 12.25 26.72
C VAL A 493 -3.18 13.00 27.52
N LEU A 494 -4.29 13.33 26.87
CA LEU A 494 -5.39 14.11 27.44
C LEU A 494 -6.71 13.34 27.25
N PRO A 495 -7.51 13.11 28.31
CA PRO A 495 -8.88 12.66 28.14
C PRO A 495 -9.71 13.74 27.45
N ILE A 496 -10.81 13.35 26.80
CA ILE A 496 -11.63 14.26 25.98
C ILE A 496 -12.11 15.51 26.75
N SER A 497 -12.43 15.37 28.04
CA SER A 497 -12.82 16.49 28.91
C SER A 497 -11.69 17.50 29.11
N SER A 498 -10.48 17.02 29.42
CA SER A 498 -9.31 17.88 29.60
C SER A 498 -8.83 18.47 28.29
N LEU A 499 -8.94 17.71 27.18
CA LEU A 499 -8.67 18.22 25.85
C LEU A 499 -9.58 19.40 25.51
N ALA A 500 -10.90 19.25 25.70
CA ALA A 500 -11.88 20.30 25.46
C ALA A 500 -11.60 21.56 26.31
N ASP A 501 -11.24 21.38 27.59
CA ASP A 501 -10.84 22.47 28.48
C ASP A 501 -9.59 23.21 28.00
N VAL A 502 -8.56 22.48 27.58
CA VAL A 502 -7.28 23.05 27.11
C VAL A 502 -7.48 23.84 25.83
N VAL A 503 -8.21 23.30 24.85
CA VAL A 503 -8.41 24.00 23.57
C VAL A 503 -9.39 25.17 23.69
N PHE A 504 -10.38 25.09 24.58
CA PHE A 504 -11.24 26.24 24.91
C PHE A 504 -10.43 27.38 25.52
N PHE A 505 -9.62 27.07 26.52
CA PHE A 505 -8.73 28.04 27.17
C PHE A 505 -7.71 28.63 26.19
N ARG A 506 -7.13 27.79 25.32
CA ARG A 506 -6.23 28.22 24.23
C ARG A 506 -6.91 29.23 23.31
N GLY A 507 -8.11 28.90 22.81
CA GLY A 507 -8.85 29.77 21.89
C GLY A 507 -9.23 31.12 22.50
N ILE A 508 -9.65 31.14 23.76
CA ILE A 508 -9.99 32.40 24.46
C ILE A 508 -8.73 33.22 24.77
N THR A 509 -7.66 32.57 25.21
CA THR A 509 -6.38 33.26 25.51
C THR A 509 -5.85 33.97 24.27
N MET A 510 -5.90 33.31 23.11
CA MET A 510 -5.52 33.91 21.83
C MET A 510 -6.39 35.14 21.49
N GLN A 511 -7.71 35.03 21.68
CA GLN A 511 -8.65 36.10 21.35
C GLN A 511 -8.54 37.33 22.27
N ARG A 512 -8.22 37.13 23.56
CA ARG A 512 -8.11 38.21 24.57
C ARG A 512 -6.69 38.77 24.72
N ALA A 513 -5.68 38.11 24.16
CA ALA A 513 -4.31 38.63 24.16
C ALA A 513 -4.17 39.91 23.33
N VAL A 514 -5.05 40.12 22.35
CA VAL A 514 -5.00 41.27 21.44
C VAL A 514 -5.89 42.40 21.94
N GLN A 515 -5.36 43.62 21.97
CA GLN A 515 -6.15 44.82 22.24
C GLN A 515 -7.07 45.14 21.06
N ARG A 516 -8.33 45.44 21.37
CA ARG A 516 -9.37 45.75 20.39
C ARG A 516 -9.89 47.16 20.62
N ASP A 517 -10.25 47.84 19.53
CA ASP A 517 -10.87 49.17 19.59
C ASP A 517 -12.34 49.10 20.04
N ALA A 518 -13.01 50.27 20.12
CA ALA A 518 -14.41 50.38 20.51
C ALA A 518 -15.39 49.65 19.56
N GLU A 519 -14.95 49.34 18.34
CA GLU A 519 -15.71 48.60 17.33
C GLU A 519 -15.38 47.09 17.35
N GLY A 520 -14.50 46.66 18.27
CA GLY A 520 -14.05 45.29 18.42
C GLY A 520 -12.99 44.85 17.40
N LYS A 521 -12.43 45.77 16.59
CA LYS A 521 -11.42 45.47 15.58
C LYS A 521 -10.02 45.47 16.19
N SER A 522 -9.15 44.66 15.59
CA SER A 522 -7.74 44.51 15.97
C SER A 522 -6.84 45.13 14.89
N GLN A 523 -5.65 45.59 15.29
CA GLN A 523 -4.61 46.09 14.38
C GLN A 523 -3.75 44.97 13.77
N TYR A 524 -4.06 43.72 14.05
CA TYR A 524 -3.32 42.55 13.57
C TYR A 524 -4.14 41.74 12.58
N ALA A 525 -3.44 41.01 11.71
CA ALA A 525 -4.04 40.05 10.81
C ALA A 525 -3.03 38.96 10.43
N MET A 526 -3.46 38.03 9.57
CA MET A 526 -2.62 37.03 8.95
C MET A 526 -2.80 37.02 7.45
N MET A 527 -1.73 36.70 6.72
CA MET A 527 -1.69 36.73 5.27
C MET A 527 -0.88 35.56 4.72
N ALA A 528 -1.47 34.80 3.82
CA ALA A 528 -0.76 33.75 3.09
C ALA A 528 0.14 34.39 2.02
N ALA A 529 1.39 33.97 1.95
CA ALA A 529 2.38 34.38 0.96
C ALA A 529 2.83 33.17 0.12
N ASN A 530 2.93 33.37 -1.20
CA ASN A 530 3.41 32.39 -2.16
C ASN A 530 4.65 32.93 -2.91
N PRO A 531 5.86 32.56 -2.45
CA PRO A 531 7.13 32.97 -3.07
C PRO A 531 7.21 32.69 -4.57
N SER A 532 6.75 31.52 -5.03
CA SER A 532 6.84 31.13 -6.44
C SER A 532 6.05 32.03 -7.39
N ARG A 533 5.10 32.81 -6.89
CA ARG A 533 4.36 33.80 -7.69
C ARG A 533 5.12 35.10 -7.91
N VAL A 534 6.11 35.42 -7.08
CA VAL A 534 6.99 36.59 -7.23
C VAL A 534 7.96 36.35 -8.38
N GLY A 535 8.75 35.29 -8.32
CA GLY A 535 9.74 34.94 -9.34
C GLY A 535 10.16 33.48 -9.24
N LYS A 536 10.81 32.95 -10.29
CA LYS A 536 11.30 31.55 -10.28
C LYS A 536 12.47 31.34 -9.31
N THR A 537 13.32 32.36 -9.15
CA THR A 537 14.49 32.40 -8.26
C THR A 537 14.14 32.88 -6.85
N PHE A 538 12.90 33.34 -6.62
CA PHE A 538 12.48 33.86 -5.32
C PHE A 538 12.11 32.70 -4.39
N ASN A 539 12.94 32.48 -3.37
CA ASN A 539 12.87 31.34 -2.46
C ASN A 539 12.45 31.74 -1.03
N GLU A 540 12.39 30.76 -0.13
CA GLU A 540 12.09 30.95 1.30
C GLU A 540 13.01 31.96 1.99
N MET A 541 14.33 31.86 1.76
CA MET A 541 15.31 32.73 2.39
C MET A 541 15.08 34.20 2.02
N ALA A 542 14.74 34.46 0.74
CA ALA A 542 14.41 35.80 0.28
C ALA A 542 13.15 36.35 0.95
N LEU A 543 12.10 35.54 1.10
CA LEU A 543 10.89 35.96 1.83
C LEU A 543 11.21 36.27 3.29
N ARG A 544 12.01 35.43 3.94
CA ARG A 544 12.40 35.58 5.34
C ARG A 544 13.20 36.87 5.57
N GLU A 545 14.19 37.16 4.73
CA GLU A 545 14.98 38.39 4.83
C GLU A 545 14.11 39.64 4.67
N ILE A 546 13.15 39.64 3.74
CA ILE A 546 12.21 40.76 3.56
C ILE A 546 11.35 40.97 4.81
N VAL A 547 10.77 39.90 5.34
CA VAL A 547 9.94 39.96 6.55
C VAL A 547 10.73 40.48 7.74
N ASP A 548 11.94 39.93 7.95
CA ASP A 548 12.82 40.33 9.04
C ASP A 548 13.30 41.79 8.89
N THR A 549 13.57 42.24 7.67
CA THR A 549 13.99 43.63 7.40
C THR A 549 12.86 44.61 7.67
N ILE A 550 11.63 44.33 7.20
CA ILE A 550 10.45 45.17 7.48
C ILE A 550 10.22 45.28 8.99
N SER A 551 10.27 44.15 9.70
CA SER A 551 10.05 44.12 11.15
C SER A 551 11.09 44.94 11.91
N LYS A 552 12.38 44.79 11.58
CA LYS A 552 13.49 45.51 12.24
C LYS A 552 13.52 47.00 11.92
N GLN A 553 13.32 47.38 10.65
CA GLN A 553 13.46 48.78 10.21
C GLN A 553 12.32 49.66 10.70
N LYS A 554 11.12 49.10 10.84
CA LYS A 554 9.93 49.83 11.29
C LYS A 554 9.55 49.57 12.74
N ASP A 555 10.34 48.74 13.45
CA ASP A 555 10.10 48.32 14.83
C ASP A 555 8.65 47.84 15.06
N ILE A 556 8.19 46.98 14.14
CA ILE A 556 6.79 46.53 14.05
C ILE A 556 6.72 45.01 13.99
N LEU A 557 5.66 44.42 14.56
CA LEU A 557 5.47 42.98 14.50
C LEU A 557 5.17 42.52 13.07
N LEU A 558 6.06 41.72 12.50
CA LEU A 558 5.83 40.92 11.30
C LEU A 558 6.69 39.65 11.35
N GLN A 559 6.06 38.48 11.28
CA GLN A 559 6.75 37.20 11.34
C GLN A 559 6.13 36.17 10.41
N ILE A 560 6.95 35.28 9.87
CA ILE A 560 6.46 34.05 9.23
C ILE A 560 6.09 33.07 10.34
N VAL A 561 4.82 32.71 10.40
CA VAL A 561 4.26 31.91 11.49
C VAL A 561 3.81 30.51 11.07
N ASN A 562 3.64 30.27 9.77
CA ASN A 562 3.45 28.93 9.25
C ASN A 562 4.34 28.71 8.02
N LEU A 563 5.21 27.71 8.11
CA LEU A 563 6.02 27.19 7.02
C LEU A 563 5.31 25.94 6.49
N ASN A 564 4.42 26.08 5.50
CA ASN A 564 3.50 25.00 5.10
C ASN A 564 4.03 24.17 3.92
N VAL A 565 4.43 24.81 2.82
CA VAL A 565 4.94 24.13 1.63
C VAL A 565 6.11 24.94 1.08
N ALA A 566 7.27 24.28 0.93
CA ALA A 566 8.51 24.91 0.50
C ALA A 566 8.31 25.71 -0.79
N ASN A 567 8.69 26.99 -0.75
CA ASN A 567 8.60 27.98 -1.83
C ASN A 567 7.18 28.26 -2.37
N GLN A 568 6.12 27.66 -1.82
CA GLN A 568 4.76 27.81 -2.34
C GLN A 568 3.75 28.36 -1.34
N GLN A 569 3.86 28.02 -0.07
CA GLN A 569 2.85 28.37 0.93
C GLN A 569 3.47 28.69 2.27
N TYR A 570 3.45 29.96 2.63
CA TYR A 570 3.83 30.49 3.93
C TYR A 570 2.69 31.35 4.46
N VAL A 571 2.61 31.52 5.78
CA VAL A 571 1.68 32.49 6.40
C VAL A 571 2.48 33.47 7.24
N CYS A 572 2.29 34.75 6.95
CA CYS A 572 2.87 35.85 7.72
C CYS A 572 1.79 36.41 8.65
N ALA A 573 2.14 36.67 9.90
CA ALA A 573 1.30 37.33 10.88
C ALA A 573 1.98 38.59 11.39
N GLY A 574 1.20 39.63 11.65
CA GLY A 574 1.73 40.91 12.08
C GLY A 574 0.67 42.00 12.08
N GLU A 575 1.12 43.23 12.24
CA GLU A 575 0.26 44.40 12.16
C GLU A 575 -0.20 44.66 10.72
N LEU A 576 -1.39 45.25 10.57
CA LEU A 576 -2.00 45.57 9.27
C LEU A 576 -1.06 46.39 8.39
N LYS A 577 -0.33 47.35 8.98
CA LYS A 577 0.63 48.23 8.28
C LYS A 577 1.81 47.43 7.71
N ALA A 578 2.37 46.52 8.48
CA ALA A 578 3.48 45.68 8.05
C ALA A 578 3.06 44.70 6.94
N LEU A 579 1.87 44.10 7.06
CA LEU A 579 1.33 43.18 6.05
C LEU A 579 0.98 43.89 4.73
N ALA A 580 0.44 45.10 4.79
CA ALA A 580 0.21 45.93 3.62
C ALA A 580 1.54 46.30 2.94
N THR A 581 2.55 46.68 3.73
CA THR A 581 3.90 46.97 3.22
C THR A 581 4.52 45.75 2.56
N LEU A 582 4.44 44.57 3.19
CA LEU A 582 4.90 43.31 2.61
C LEU A 582 4.23 43.02 1.26
N THR A 583 2.91 43.24 1.15
CA THR A 583 2.18 43.09 -0.12
C THR A 583 2.72 44.04 -1.19
N ASN A 584 2.96 45.30 -0.84
CA ASN A 584 3.50 46.30 -1.77
C ASN A 584 4.91 45.93 -2.24
N VAL A 585 5.79 45.52 -1.32
CA VAL A 585 7.17 45.09 -1.64
C VAL A 585 7.15 43.91 -2.61
N LEU A 586 6.36 42.86 -2.32
CA LEU A 586 6.28 41.68 -3.18
C LEU A 586 5.65 42.00 -4.55
N ASN A 587 4.68 42.91 -4.61
CA ASN A 587 4.12 43.39 -5.87
C ASN A 587 5.15 44.20 -6.69
N MET A 588 5.93 45.06 -6.04
CA MET A 588 6.98 45.85 -6.67
C MET A 588 8.08 44.96 -7.26
N LEU A 589 8.59 44.00 -6.47
CA LEU A 589 9.57 43.02 -6.93
C LEU A 589 9.06 42.23 -8.14
N LYS A 590 7.77 41.87 -8.14
CA LYS A 590 7.13 41.19 -9.27
C LYS A 590 7.08 42.04 -10.53
N ILE A 591 6.62 43.29 -10.40
CA ILE A 591 6.43 44.21 -11.53
C ILE A 591 7.78 44.61 -12.12
N GLN A 592 8.75 44.97 -11.27
CA GLN A 592 10.09 45.38 -11.69
C GLN A 592 10.97 44.21 -12.11
N LYS A 593 10.52 42.96 -11.91
CA LYS A 593 11.25 41.72 -12.20
C LYS A 593 12.66 41.71 -11.58
N ILE A 594 12.76 42.26 -10.37
CA ILE A 594 14.00 42.30 -9.62
C ILE A 594 14.32 40.88 -9.14
N ASP A 595 15.48 40.38 -9.57
CA ASP A 595 15.98 39.06 -9.21
C ASP A 595 17.02 39.21 -8.10
N LEU A 596 16.58 38.99 -6.86
CA LEU A 596 17.41 39.16 -5.66
C LEU A 596 18.63 38.24 -5.66
N GLU A 597 18.53 37.05 -6.24
CA GLU A 597 19.64 36.10 -6.34
C GLU A 597 20.71 36.61 -7.30
N LYS A 598 20.32 37.11 -8.48
CA LYS A 598 21.27 37.77 -9.39
C LYS A 598 21.91 39.01 -8.78
N LEU A 599 21.14 39.82 -8.06
CA LEU A 599 21.68 40.99 -7.38
C LEU A 599 22.68 40.60 -6.29
N SER A 600 22.41 39.55 -5.51
CA SER A 600 23.37 39.05 -4.50
C SER A 600 24.72 38.61 -5.07
N THR A 601 24.77 38.23 -6.36
CA THR A 601 26.02 37.90 -7.06
C THR A 601 26.73 39.11 -7.68
N MET A 602 26.03 40.24 -7.83
CA MET A 602 26.53 41.43 -8.53
C MET A 602 26.92 42.58 -7.60
N ILE A 603 26.37 42.62 -6.38
CA ILE A 603 26.62 43.64 -5.36
C ILE A 603 26.92 42.97 -4.02
N SER A 604 27.53 43.71 -3.10
CA SER A 604 27.82 43.21 -1.76
C SER A 604 26.54 42.97 -0.95
N GLU A 605 26.62 42.09 0.07
CA GLU A 605 25.48 41.75 0.93
C GLU A 605 24.95 42.97 1.71
N GLU A 606 25.82 43.91 2.07
CA GLU A 606 25.47 45.18 2.72
C GLU A 606 24.73 46.14 1.76
N GLU A 607 25.23 46.33 0.53
CA GLU A 607 24.56 47.16 -0.47
C GLU A 607 23.19 46.59 -0.89
N LEU A 608 23.04 45.26 -0.90
CA LEU A 608 21.76 44.62 -1.18
C LEU A 608 20.73 44.93 -0.08
N ARG A 609 21.15 44.91 1.19
CA ARG A 609 20.29 45.29 2.32
C ARG A 609 19.89 46.75 2.28
N GLU A 610 20.80 47.66 1.93
CA GLU A 610 20.47 49.09 1.78
C GLU A 610 19.43 49.33 0.68
N LYS A 611 19.62 48.75 -0.51
CA LYS A 611 18.63 48.85 -1.59
C LYS A 611 17.29 48.25 -1.21
N LEU A 612 17.29 47.13 -0.49
CA LEU A 612 16.04 46.53 0.00
C LEU A 612 15.35 47.45 1.01
N ALA A 613 16.11 48.08 1.90
CA ALA A 613 15.61 49.05 2.87
C ALA A 613 14.97 50.28 2.19
N GLU A 614 15.59 50.80 1.13
CA GLU A 614 15.02 51.90 0.32
C GLU A 614 13.69 51.51 -0.33
N ILE A 615 13.61 50.30 -0.90
CA ILE A 615 12.36 49.78 -1.49
C ILE A 615 11.27 49.64 -0.42
N ILE A 616 11.64 49.15 0.77
CA ILE A 616 10.72 49.00 1.91
C ILE A 616 10.21 50.36 2.37
N ASP A 617 11.07 51.38 2.47
CA ASP A 617 10.68 52.74 2.84
C ASP A 617 9.69 53.34 1.84
N GLY A 618 9.98 53.23 0.54
CA GLY A 618 9.05 53.69 -0.49
C GLY A 618 7.69 52.97 -0.44
N CYS A 619 7.69 51.65 -0.21
CA CYS A 619 6.46 50.86 -0.09
C CYS A 619 5.66 51.18 1.19
N TRP A 620 6.36 51.54 2.28
CA TRP A 620 5.77 51.98 3.54
C TRP A 620 5.09 53.34 3.37
N ASP A 621 5.75 54.30 2.72
CA ASP A 621 5.17 55.63 2.46
C ASP A 621 3.90 55.53 1.59
N MET A 622 3.92 54.68 0.56
CA MET A 622 2.72 54.38 -0.25
C MET A 622 1.56 53.83 0.59
N MET A 623 1.87 52.98 1.58
CA MET A 623 0.86 52.42 2.49
C MET A 623 0.27 53.51 3.40
N ILE A 624 1.11 54.39 3.95
CA ILE A 624 0.67 55.52 4.79
C ILE A 624 -0.18 56.52 4.00
N GLU A 625 0.16 56.82 2.76
CA GLU A 625 -0.66 57.67 1.89
C GLU A 625 -2.03 57.07 1.62
N LYS A 626 -2.09 55.74 1.43
CA LYS A 626 -3.34 55.01 1.24
C LYS A 626 -4.20 54.97 2.50
N GLU A 627 -3.58 54.76 3.66
CA GLU A 627 -4.26 54.84 4.97
C GLU A 627 -4.90 56.22 5.19
N LYS A 628 -4.18 57.30 4.85
CA LYS A 628 -4.72 58.68 4.93
C LYS A 628 -5.92 58.91 4.02
N LYS A 629 -5.95 58.25 2.85
CA LYS A 629 -7.03 58.37 1.87
C LYS A 629 -8.27 57.57 2.27
N ASP A 630 -8.07 56.33 2.71
CA ASP A 630 -9.15 55.37 2.97
C ASP A 630 -9.63 55.43 4.44
N GLY A 631 -8.92 56.16 5.30
CA GLY A 631 -9.23 56.35 6.73
C GLY A 631 -8.88 55.16 7.62
N SER A 632 -8.52 54.01 7.05
CA SER A 632 -8.07 52.81 7.75
C SER A 632 -7.20 51.93 6.85
N VAL A 633 -6.41 51.03 7.43
CA VAL A 633 -5.56 50.10 6.65
C VAL A 633 -6.40 48.92 6.17
N ILE A 634 -6.60 48.83 4.86
CA ILE A 634 -7.30 47.71 4.21
C ILE A 634 -6.26 46.80 3.56
N LEU A 635 -6.29 45.52 3.92
CA LEU A 635 -5.44 44.50 3.29
C LEU A 635 -6.05 44.02 1.98
N ASP A 636 -5.44 44.42 0.87
CA ASP A 636 -5.80 43.94 -0.46
C ASP A 636 -5.05 42.67 -0.84
N ARG A 637 -5.65 41.90 -1.75
CA ARG A 637 -4.99 40.75 -2.37
C ARG A 637 -3.88 41.22 -3.33
N GLY A 638 -2.65 40.78 -3.10
CA GLY A 638 -1.52 41.01 -4.00
C GLY A 638 -1.33 39.90 -5.04
N PHE A 639 -0.27 40.00 -5.85
CA PHE A 639 0.10 38.94 -6.80
C PHE A 639 0.53 37.65 -6.10
N ALA A 640 1.29 37.80 -5.01
CA ALA A 640 1.86 36.72 -4.22
C ALA A 640 1.28 36.62 -2.80
N THR A 641 0.40 37.54 -2.40
CA THR A 641 -0.16 37.61 -1.04
C THR A 641 -1.69 37.52 -1.04
N ILE A 642 -2.24 36.81 -0.05
CA ILE A 642 -3.69 36.61 0.14
C ILE A 642 -4.02 36.81 1.62
N PRO A 643 -4.70 37.89 2.01
CA PRO A 643 -5.17 38.09 3.38
C PRO A 643 -6.11 36.97 3.82
N LEU A 644 -5.98 36.50 5.06
CA LEU A 644 -6.84 35.47 5.62
C LEU A 644 -8.06 36.13 6.30
N PRO A 645 -9.27 35.97 5.74
CA PRO A 645 -10.46 36.65 6.27
C PRO A 645 -10.86 36.08 7.63
N GLY A 646 -11.27 36.97 8.54
CA GLY A 646 -11.78 36.58 9.87
C GLY A 646 -10.70 36.20 10.89
N ILE A 647 -9.42 36.34 10.55
CA ILE A 647 -8.31 36.10 11.48
C ILE A 647 -7.64 37.43 11.81
N ASP A 648 -7.76 37.83 13.08
CA ASP A 648 -7.33 39.13 13.59
C ASP A 648 -6.40 39.03 14.80
N VAL A 649 -5.87 37.83 15.05
CA VAL A 649 -4.89 37.51 16.10
C VAL A 649 -3.62 36.96 15.44
N PRO A 650 -2.41 37.47 15.76
CA PRO A 650 -1.17 37.00 15.17
C PRO A 650 -0.63 35.78 15.93
N PHE A 651 -1.36 34.67 15.91
CA PHE A 651 -0.93 33.45 16.60
C PHE A 651 0.29 32.81 15.95
N HIS A 652 1.01 31.97 16.71
CA HIS A 652 2.32 31.41 16.36
C HIS A 652 3.44 32.47 16.21
N SER A 653 3.19 33.69 16.69
CA SER A 653 4.19 34.76 16.74
C SER A 653 4.66 35.03 18.17
N ARG A 654 5.80 35.73 18.27
CA ARG A 654 6.38 36.16 19.55
C ARG A 654 5.47 37.10 20.36
N TYR A 655 4.47 37.70 19.73
CA TYR A 655 3.47 38.53 20.41
C TYR A 655 2.77 37.78 21.56
N LEU A 656 2.58 36.46 21.42
CA LEU A 656 1.88 35.64 22.40
C LEU A 656 2.80 35.00 23.46
N TRP A 657 4.12 35.24 23.42
CA TRP A 657 5.07 34.73 24.42
C TRP A 657 4.69 35.05 25.87
N PRO A 658 4.14 36.24 26.20
CA PRO A 658 3.73 36.54 27.58
C PRO A 658 2.69 35.57 28.15
N GLY A 659 1.79 35.08 27.31
CA GLY A 659 0.72 34.16 27.71
C GLY A 659 1.20 32.72 27.98
N VAL A 660 2.46 32.39 27.62
CA VAL A 660 3.00 31.02 27.73
C VAL A 660 3.03 30.53 29.17
N LEU A 661 3.34 31.40 30.15
CA LEU A 661 3.39 31.00 31.56
C LEU A 661 2.03 30.58 32.10
N SER A 662 1.00 31.41 31.90
CA SER A 662 -0.39 31.09 32.23
C SER A 662 -0.86 29.80 31.56
N PHE A 663 -0.58 29.63 30.27
CA PHE A 663 -0.97 28.45 29.52
C PHE A 663 -0.24 27.18 30.00
N ARG A 664 1.07 27.27 30.28
CA ARG A 664 1.86 26.19 30.90
C ARG A 664 1.25 25.76 32.23
N ASN A 665 0.91 26.70 33.10
CA ASN A 665 0.31 26.41 34.40
C ASN A 665 -1.05 25.72 34.25
N TYR A 666 -1.80 26.06 33.20
CA TYR A 666 -3.05 25.38 32.86
C TYR A 666 -2.81 23.95 32.37
N LEU A 667 -1.84 23.73 31.46
CA LEU A 667 -1.47 22.41 30.97
C LEU A 667 -1.00 21.47 32.10
N VAL A 668 -0.18 21.97 33.03
CA VAL A 668 0.31 21.18 34.17
C VAL A 668 -0.82 20.67 35.06
N LYS A 669 -1.93 21.39 35.16
CA LYS A 669 -3.13 20.97 35.90
C LYS A 669 -3.98 19.93 35.14
N LYS A 670 -3.82 19.83 33.83
CA LYS A 670 -4.66 19.00 32.94
C LYS A 670 -3.95 17.73 32.45
N ILE A 671 -2.63 17.75 32.35
CA ILE A 671 -1.81 16.59 31.97
C ILE A 671 -1.32 15.92 33.24
N ASP A 672 -1.77 14.69 33.50
CA ASP A 672 -1.31 13.86 34.61
C ASP A 672 0.04 13.21 34.25
N PRO A 673 1.15 13.54 34.94
CA PRO A 673 2.46 12.95 34.67
C PRO A 673 2.45 11.43 34.80
N SER A 674 1.63 10.86 35.69
CA SER A 674 1.55 9.42 35.96
C SER A 674 0.87 8.64 34.84
N GLN A 675 0.09 9.32 33.98
CA GLN A 675 -0.62 8.69 32.86
C GLN A 675 0.15 8.74 31.54
N LEU A 676 1.21 9.54 31.48
CA LEU A 676 2.01 9.70 30.27
C LEU A 676 2.86 8.45 29.99
N ASN A 677 2.66 7.82 28.84
CA ASN A 677 3.49 6.73 28.36
C ASN A 677 4.46 7.24 27.26
N PRO A 678 5.79 7.36 27.55
CA PRO A 678 6.74 7.86 26.57
C PRO A 678 6.91 6.96 25.33
N ASP A 679 6.63 5.65 25.41
CA ASP A 679 6.81 4.72 24.28
C ASP A 679 5.81 4.94 23.14
N ARG A 680 4.73 5.69 23.42
CA ARG A 680 3.77 6.12 22.40
C ARG A 680 4.17 7.42 21.72
N LEU A 681 5.19 8.11 22.23
CA LEU A 681 5.68 9.37 21.70
C LEU A 681 7.04 9.19 21.01
N VAL A 682 7.96 8.50 21.68
CA VAL A 682 9.35 8.38 21.24
C VAL A 682 9.45 7.71 19.88
N GLY A 683 10.12 8.37 18.92
CA GLY A 683 10.28 7.89 17.56
C GLY A 683 9.01 7.96 16.68
N LYS A 684 7.89 8.47 17.20
CA LYS A 684 6.59 8.49 16.50
C LYS A 684 6.02 9.90 16.36
N TYR A 685 6.00 10.66 17.45
CA TYR A 685 5.43 12.01 17.51
C TYR A 685 6.39 13.05 16.92
N ILE A 686 5.89 13.97 16.10
CA ILE A 686 6.67 15.10 15.57
C ILE A 686 6.02 16.42 16.05
N PRO A 687 6.63 17.15 17.01
CA PRO A 687 6.08 18.42 17.50
C PRO A 687 6.28 19.57 16.51
N ASN A 688 5.34 20.52 16.49
CA ASN A 688 5.40 21.69 15.60
C ASN A 688 6.54 22.66 15.93
N LEU A 689 6.92 22.73 17.21
CA LEU A 689 7.91 23.70 17.73
C LEU A 689 9.28 23.48 17.10
N ILE A 690 9.78 22.25 17.16
CA ILE A 690 11.13 21.92 16.67
C ILE A 690 11.13 21.15 15.35
N ALA A 691 10.01 20.49 15.00
CA ALA A 691 9.89 19.61 13.83
C ALA A 691 11.00 18.57 13.74
N GLU A 692 11.19 17.80 14.81
CA GLU A 692 12.04 16.61 14.89
C GLU A 692 11.25 15.47 15.56
N THR A 693 11.64 14.21 15.32
CA THR A 693 11.00 13.07 15.95
C THR A 693 11.22 13.14 17.47
N PHE A 694 10.15 12.93 18.24
CA PHE A 694 10.19 13.11 19.69
C PHE A 694 11.18 12.15 20.33
N GLU A 695 12.06 12.69 21.16
CA GLU A 695 13.06 11.93 21.91
C GLU A 695 13.14 12.39 23.36
N VAL A 696 13.57 11.47 24.22
CA VAL A 696 13.83 11.74 25.63
C VAL A 696 15.34 11.69 25.83
N SER A 697 16.02 12.76 25.40
CA SER A 697 17.49 12.87 25.43
C SER A 697 17.94 14.28 25.80
N LYS A 698 19.18 14.41 26.30
CA LYS A 698 19.77 15.71 26.66
C LYS A 698 19.87 16.64 25.44
N ALA A 699 20.28 16.09 24.29
CA ALA A 699 20.41 16.84 23.05
C ALA A 699 19.07 17.43 22.60
N TYR A 700 18.00 16.64 22.72
CA TYR A 700 16.65 17.09 22.38
C TYR A 700 16.15 18.21 23.30
N VAL A 701 16.41 18.11 24.61
CA VAL A 701 16.11 19.17 25.59
C VAL A 701 16.88 20.46 25.28
N GLN A 702 18.16 20.35 24.91
CA GLN A 702 18.98 21.50 24.54
C GLN A 702 18.41 22.24 23.33
N LYS A 703 18.01 21.52 22.27
CA LYS A 703 17.38 22.13 21.08
C LYS A 703 16.11 22.92 21.42
N ILE A 704 15.26 22.40 22.29
CA ILE A 704 14.05 23.13 22.74
C ILE A 704 14.44 24.35 23.56
N PHE A 705 15.43 24.23 24.45
CA PHE A 705 15.92 25.35 25.25
C PHE A 705 16.50 26.47 24.37
N ASP A 706 17.29 26.14 23.34
CA ASP A 706 17.89 27.13 22.43
C ASP A 706 16.82 27.95 21.67
N GLN A 707 15.65 27.36 21.41
CA GLN A 707 14.53 28.05 20.76
C GLN A 707 13.62 28.83 21.71
N THR A 708 13.44 28.35 22.94
CA THR A 708 12.40 28.84 23.86
C THR A 708 12.94 29.62 25.06
N ALA A 709 14.22 29.44 25.40
CA ALA A 709 14.82 29.85 26.66
C ALA A 709 13.97 29.46 27.89
N SER A 710 13.33 28.27 27.86
CA SER A 710 12.41 27.84 28.91
C SER A 710 13.11 27.73 30.28
N PRO A 711 12.62 28.43 31.32
CA PRO A 711 13.18 28.33 32.67
C PRO A 711 13.11 26.92 33.25
N ARG A 712 12.09 26.14 32.85
CA ARG A 712 11.90 24.77 33.34
C ARG A 712 12.95 23.82 32.77
N LEU A 713 13.27 23.96 31.48
CA LEU A 713 14.31 23.16 30.83
C LEU A 713 15.71 23.61 31.27
N GLU A 714 15.91 24.89 31.56
CA GLU A 714 17.17 25.40 32.12
C GLU A 714 17.55 24.67 33.41
N VAL A 715 16.58 24.48 34.32
CA VAL A 715 16.79 23.74 35.58
C VAL A 715 17.13 22.27 35.33
N VAL A 716 16.44 21.63 34.37
CA VAL A 716 16.71 20.23 33.98
C VAL A 716 18.12 20.08 33.41
N LEU A 717 18.54 20.99 32.53
CA LEU A 717 19.88 20.97 31.92
C LEU A 717 20.98 21.22 32.96
N LYS A 718 20.79 22.17 33.87
CA LYS A 718 21.74 22.47 34.97
C LYS A 718 21.91 21.30 35.93
N ASN A 719 20.83 20.57 36.23
CA ASN A 719 20.84 19.46 37.18
C ASN A 719 20.85 18.07 36.49
N TRP A 720 21.27 17.98 35.22
CA TRP A 720 21.18 16.75 34.42
C TRP A 720 21.77 15.52 35.14
N GLU A 721 23.04 15.63 35.53
CA GLU A 721 23.78 14.56 36.24
C GLU A 721 23.29 14.39 37.68
N LYS A 722 22.99 15.51 38.35
CA LYS A 722 22.64 15.54 39.78
C LYS A 722 21.33 14.79 40.07
N ASP A 723 20.34 14.98 39.21
CA ASP A 723 19.02 14.36 39.37
C ASP A 723 18.88 13.05 38.56
N ALA A 724 19.97 12.60 37.92
CA ALA A 724 20.03 11.42 37.07
C ALA A 724 18.91 11.38 36.02
N TRP A 725 18.76 12.48 35.26
CA TRP A 725 17.70 12.63 34.26
C TRP A 725 17.79 11.60 33.11
N ASP A 726 18.96 11.00 32.90
CA ASP A 726 19.20 9.93 31.91
C ASP A 726 18.77 8.53 32.40
N SER A 727 18.35 8.40 33.67
CA SER A 727 17.91 7.13 34.23
C SER A 727 16.52 6.72 33.73
N ALA A 728 16.29 5.41 33.62
CA ALA A 728 14.99 4.85 33.26
C ALA A 728 13.85 5.30 34.20
N ALA A 729 14.17 5.56 35.48
CA ALA A 729 13.20 6.04 36.48
C ALA A 729 12.70 7.47 36.22
N GLN A 730 13.56 8.34 35.64
CA GLN A 730 13.19 9.73 35.34
C GLN A 730 12.64 9.91 33.92
N ARG A 731 12.76 8.90 33.05
CA ARG A 731 12.33 8.96 31.63
C ARG A 731 10.91 9.50 31.45
N GLN A 732 9.96 9.04 32.26
CA GLN A 732 8.56 9.50 32.19
C GLN A 732 8.41 10.98 32.58
N LYS A 733 9.09 11.39 33.66
CA LYS A 733 9.07 12.78 34.14
C LYS A 733 9.75 13.73 33.17
N LEU A 734 10.84 13.29 32.54
CA LEU A 734 11.54 14.05 31.51
C LEU A 734 10.67 14.20 30.27
N ALA A 735 10.05 13.12 29.79
CA ALA A 735 9.10 13.16 28.67
C ALA A 735 7.95 14.14 28.95
N TYR A 736 7.42 14.15 30.19
CA TYR A 736 6.38 15.09 30.62
C TYR A 736 6.84 16.55 30.56
N ASN A 737 8.04 16.85 31.05
CA ASN A 737 8.61 18.20 30.97
C ASN A 737 8.79 18.65 29.51
N ILE A 738 9.37 17.79 28.67
CA ILE A 738 9.58 18.07 27.24
C ILE A 738 8.24 18.34 26.54
N LEU A 739 7.27 17.44 26.70
CA LEU A 739 5.96 17.55 26.07
C LEU A 739 5.22 18.82 26.50
N THR A 740 5.23 19.12 27.80
CA THR A 740 4.57 20.30 28.35
C THR A 740 5.16 21.59 27.77
N GLU A 741 6.49 21.67 27.65
CA GLU A 741 7.14 22.87 27.09
C GLU A 741 6.92 22.99 25.58
N CYS A 742 6.94 21.89 24.83
CA CYS A 742 6.56 21.89 23.41
C CYS A 742 5.15 22.47 23.21
N LEU A 743 4.16 21.99 23.97
CA LEU A 743 2.78 22.48 23.87
C LEU A 743 2.62 23.91 24.38
N ALA A 744 3.33 24.28 25.45
CA ALA A 744 3.24 25.61 26.04
C ALA A 744 3.72 26.71 25.08
N TYR A 745 4.84 26.48 24.38
CA TYR A 745 5.39 27.46 23.43
C TYR A 745 4.78 27.37 22.03
N GLN A 746 4.02 26.32 21.72
CA GLN A 746 3.52 26.08 20.37
C GLN A 746 2.67 27.23 19.82
N PHE A 747 1.68 27.72 20.58
CA PHE A 747 0.77 28.76 20.08
C PHE A 747 1.46 30.12 19.94
N ALA A 748 2.70 30.23 20.43
CA ALA A 748 3.52 31.45 20.44
C ALA A 748 4.81 31.29 19.59
N SER A 749 4.93 30.19 18.84
CA SER A 749 6.09 29.90 17.99
C SER A 749 5.64 29.45 16.59
N PRO A 750 6.45 29.68 15.53
CA PRO A 750 6.09 29.30 14.17
C PRO A 750 5.85 27.80 14.02
N VAL A 751 4.90 27.43 13.17
CA VAL A 751 4.63 26.03 12.79
C VAL A 751 5.58 25.62 11.66
N ARG A 752 6.50 24.71 11.97
CA ARG A 752 7.55 24.20 11.07
C ARG A 752 7.08 22.97 10.29
N TRP A 753 6.07 23.16 9.43
CA TRP A 753 5.39 22.05 8.74
C TRP A 753 6.14 21.54 7.50
N ILE A 754 7.02 22.34 6.90
CA ILE A 754 7.92 21.88 5.84
C ILE A 754 8.85 20.80 6.40
N GLU A 755 9.53 21.08 7.52
CA GLU A 755 10.44 20.14 8.15
C GLU A 755 9.70 18.92 8.71
N THR A 756 8.50 19.12 9.26
CA THR A 756 7.63 18.01 9.70
C THR A 756 7.29 17.07 8.55
N GLN A 757 6.91 17.62 7.38
CA GLN A 757 6.68 16.80 6.19
C GLN A 757 7.96 16.10 5.73
N ASP A 758 9.09 16.81 5.69
CA ASP A 758 10.36 16.23 5.25
C ASP A 758 10.71 14.99 6.12
N ILE A 759 10.53 15.04 7.44
CA ILE A 759 10.71 13.87 8.33
C ILE A 759 9.73 12.74 8.01
N LEU A 760 8.46 13.06 7.75
CA LEU A 760 7.48 12.04 7.36
C LEU A 760 7.89 11.36 6.04
N PHE A 761 8.35 12.11 5.04
CA PHE A 761 8.77 11.59 3.75
C PHE A 761 10.08 10.79 3.82
N THR A 762 11.09 11.25 4.58
CA THR A 762 12.44 10.66 4.63
C THR A 762 12.63 9.63 5.73
N THR A 763 12.23 9.95 6.97
CA THR A 763 12.51 9.12 8.15
C THR A 763 11.41 8.10 8.39
N ALA A 764 10.14 8.53 8.37
CA ALA A 764 9.01 7.62 8.56
C ALA A 764 8.74 6.76 7.31
N LYS A 765 9.24 7.17 6.13
CA LYS A 765 9.10 6.49 4.84
C LYS A 765 7.69 5.94 4.62
N PHE A 766 6.68 6.77 4.90
CA PHE A 766 5.30 6.32 4.80
C PHE A 766 4.94 5.94 3.36
N GLU A 767 4.13 4.91 3.22
CA GLU A 767 3.42 4.54 1.98
C GLU A 767 1.96 4.99 2.02
N ARG A 768 1.42 5.23 3.22
CA ARG A 768 0.07 5.73 3.41
C ARG A 768 0.08 6.94 4.32
N PHE A 769 -0.44 8.05 3.83
CA PHE A 769 -0.62 9.29 4.59
C PHE A 769 -2.12 9.48 4.82
N ILE A 770 -2.54 9.55 6.08
CA ILE A 770 -3.95 9.69 6.44
C ILE A 770 -4.14 10.99 7.20
N GLU A 771 -4.84 11.93 6.58
CA GLU A 771 -5.33 13.13 7.23
C GLU A 771 -6.64 12.85 7.98
N VAL A 772 -6.62 13.14 9.27
CA VAL A 772 -7.77 13.12 10.18
C VAL A 772 -8.23 14.56 10.39
N GLY A 773 -9.40 14.87 9.85
CA GLY A 773 -9.97 16.21 9.83
C GLY A 773 -11.08 16.31 8.77
N PRO A 774 -11.94 17.35 8.84
CA PRO A 774 -13.15 17.44 8.04
C PRO A 774 -12.90 17.63 6.53
N SER A 775 -11.75 18.17 6.14
CA SER A 775 -11.40 18.41 4.72
C SER A 775 -9.93 18.11 4.43
N PRO A 776 -9.55 17.82 3.16
CA PRO A 776 -8.21 17.37 2.78
C PRO A 776 -7.20 18.52 2.65
N VAL A 777 -6.91 19.21 3.75
CA VAL A 777 -6.00 20.37 3.77
C VAL A 777 -4.54 19.92 3.75
N LEU A 778 -4.15 19.09 4.71
CA LEU A 778 -2.79 18.58 4.86
C LEU A 778 -2.44 17.56 3.77
N ALA A 779 -3.40 16.74 3.34
CA ALA A 779 -3.28 15.88 2.16
C ALA A 779 -2.97 16.69 0.90
N GLY A 780 -3.60 17.86 0.75
CA GLY A 780 -3.31 18.80 -0.32
C GLY A 780 -1.89 19.36 -0.26
N MET A 781 -1.39 19.69 0.95
CA MET A 781 -0.01 20.15 1.15
C MET A 781 1.00 19.04 0.84
N ALA A 782 0.81 17.84 1.40
CA ALA A 782 1.67 16.69 1.20
C ALA A 782 1.76 16.30 -0.28
N SER A 783 0.64 16.36 -1.02
CA SER A 783 0.62 16.07 -2.46
C SER A 783 1.47 17.05 -3.28
N ARG A 784 1.53 18.33 -2.86
CA ARG A 784 2.40 19.33 -3.51
C ARG A 784 3.87 19.10 -3.16
N THR A 785 4.15 18.76 -1.91
CA THR A 785 5.51 18.43 -1.43
C THR A 785 6.05 17.19 -2.15
N LEU A 786 5.25 16.14 -2.29
CA LEU A 786 5.60 14.92 -3.03
C LEU A 786 6.03 15.25 -4.47
N LYS A 787 5.18 15.96 -5.23
CA LYS A 787 5.47 16.36 -6.62
C LYS A 787 6.69 17.27 -6.74
N ALA A 788 6.95 18.10 -5.74
CA ALA A 788 8.03 19.08 -5.77
C ALA A 788 9.39 18.48 -5.40
N LYS A 789 9.44 17.52 -4.45
CA LYS A 789 10.69 17.04 -3.86
C LYS A 789 10.94 15.54 -4.02
N TYR A 790 9.94 14.68 -3.86
CA TYR A 790 10.15 13.24 -3.57
C TYR A 790 9.70 12.28 -4.66
N GLU A 791 8.81 12.69 -5.58
CA GLU A 791 8.22 11.81 -6.61
C GLU A 791 9.28 11.12 -7.49
N ALA A 792 10.35 11.83 -7.85
CA ALA A 792 11.43 11.26 -8.67
C ALA A 792 12.29 10.24 -7.91
N GLN A 793 12.51 10.45 -6.60
CA GLN A 793 13.22 9.50 -5.73
C GLN A 793 12.36 8.26 -5.47
N ASP A 794 11.10 8.46 -5.10
CA ASP A 794 10.13 7.39 -4.86
C ASP A 794 10.01 6.48 -6.09
N GLY A 795 9.92 7.07 -7.29
CA GLY A 795 9.93 6.32 -8.56
C GLY A 795 11.21 5.54 -8.83
N ALA A 796 12.37 5.99 -8.33
CA ALA A 796 13.64 5.28 -8.47
C ALA A 796 13.73 4.04 -7.56
N ILE A 797 13.06 4.04 -6.41
CA ILE A 797 12.99 2.90 -5.49
C ILE A 797 11.70 2.08 -5.59
N SER A 798 10.84 2.40 -6.57
CA SER A 798 9.50 1.79 -6.73
C SER A 798 8.61 1.94 -5.48
N LEU A 799 8.83 2.98 -4.68
CA LEU A 799 7.98 3.31 -3.53
C LEU A 799 6.73 4.02 -4.05
N GLN A 800 5.56 3.50 -3.70
CA GLN A 800 4.28 4.14 -4.03
C GLN A 800 3.65 4.72 -2.78
N ARG A 801 3.29 6.01 -2.85
CA ARG A 801 2.64 6.72 -1.74
C ARG A 801 1.19 7.02 -2.06
N SER A 802 0.32 6.69 -1.11
CA SER A 802 -1.10 7.03 -1.10
C SER A 802 -1.35 8.14 -0.09
N ILE A 803 -1.92 9.25 -0.55
CA ILE A 803 -2.24 10.40 0.30
C ILE A 803 -3.76 10.52 0.38
N LEU A 804 -4.31 10.27 1.57
CA LEU A 804 -5.73 10.08 1.83
C LEU A 804 -6.22 11.05 2.90
N CYS A 805 -7.49 11.42 2.84
CA CYS A 805 -8.19 12.13 3.90
C CYS A 805 -9.39 11.31 4.35
N HIS A 806 -9.56 11.09 5.65
CA HIS A 806 -10.61 10.21 6.17
C HIS A 806 -12.03 10.64 5.74
N ALA A 807 -12.27 11.94 5.58
CA ALA A 807 -13.58 12.48 5.22
C ALA A 807 -13.92 12.33 3.73
N LYS A 808 -12.92 12.21 2.85
CA LYS A 808 -13.10 12.11 1.40
C LYS A 808 -12.80 10.72 0.84
N ASN A 809 -11.94 9.97 1.50
CA ASN A 809 -11.44 8.66 1.08
C ASN A 809 -11.88 7.57 2.07
N GLN A 810 -13.15 7.57 2.50
CA GLN A 810 -13.65 6.60 3.47
C GLN A 810 -13.48 5.16 2.97
N LYS A 811 -13.72 4.89 1.68
CA LYS A 811 -13.58 3.54 1.09
C LYS A 811 -12.16 3.00 1.26
N GLU A 812 -11.16 3.80 0.91
CA GLU A 812 -9.75 3.44 0.99
C GLU A 812 -9.24 3.41 2.43
N VAL A 813 -9.74 4.29 3.31
CA VAL A 813 -9.35 4.34 4.73
C VAL A 813 -9.89 3.14 5.51
N TYR A 814 -11.17 2.81 5.30
CA TYR A 814 -11.89 1.75 6.02
C TYR A 814 -11.83 0.37 5.33
N TYR A 815 -11.17 0.26 4.17
CA TYR A 815 -11.17 -0.95 3.33
C TYR A 815 -12.58 -1.41 2.93
N ALA A 816 -13.50 -0.46 2.72
CA ALA A 816 -14.87 -0.70 2.31
C ALA A 816 -14.96 -0.79 0.77
N PHE A 817 -14.29 -1.78 0.21
CA PHE A 817 -14.38 -2.11 -1.22
C PHE A 817 -15.48 -3.15 -1.43
N GLU A 818 -16.19 -3.02 -2.56
CA GLU A 818 -17.17 -4.00 -3.01
C GLU A 818 -16.53 -4.80 -4.14
N ASP A 819 -16.71 -6.13 -4.14
CA ASP A 819 -16.41 -6.94 -5.31
C ASP A 819 -17.35 -6.51 -6.45
N GLU A 820 -16.81 -6.32 -7.67
CA GLU A 820 -17.69 -6.23 -8.85
C GLU A 820 -18.56 -7.48 -8.85
N ALA A 821 -19.89 -7.29 -8.84
CA ALA A 821 -20.84 -8.37 -8.65
C ALA A 821 -20.49 -9.56 -9.56
N ALA A 822 -19.98 -10.62 -8.96
CA ALA A 822 -19.89 -11.90 -9.63
C ALA A 822 -21.31 -12.25 -10.07
N GLU A 823 -21.54 -12.50 -11.36
CA GLU A 823 -22.79 -13.11 -11.82
C GLU A 823 -23.02 -14.35 -10.95
N GLU A 824 -23.99 -14.26 -10.03
CA GLU A 824 -24.35 -15.35 -9.15
C GLU A 824 -24.65 -16.57 -10.04
N ALA A 825 -23.83 -17.61 -9.89
CA ALA A 825 -24.16 -18.90 -10.44
C ALA A 825 -25.49 -19.33 -9.80
N ALA A 826 -26.55 -19.34 -10.62
CA ALA A 826 -27.90 -19.67 -10.19
C ALA A 826 -27.91 -21.00 -9.41
N PRO A 827 -28.68 -21.10 -8.31
CA PRO A 827 -28.70 -22.30 -7.49
C PRO A 827 -29.15 -23.51 -8.32
N ALA A 828 -28.37 -24.59 -8.21
CA ALA A 828 -28.65 -25.85 -8.87
C ALA A 828 -30.06 -26.34 -8.47
N ALA A 829 -30.98 -26.32 -9.45
CA ALA A 829 -32.30 -26.87 -9.29
C ALA A 829 -32.22 -28.39 -9.14
N ALA A 830 -32.87 -28.90 -8.10
CA ALA A 830 -33.00 -30.32 -7.78
C ALA A 830 -33.53 -31.12 -8.97
N SER A 831 -32.88 -32.25 -9.26
CA SER A 831 -33.30 -33.20 -10.28
C SER A 831 -34.42 -34.11 -9.74
N THR A 832 -35.57 -34.09 -10.41
CA THR A 832 -36.56 -35.18 -10.39
C THR A 832 -36.48 -35.98 -11.70
N PRO A 833 -36.69 -37.31 -11.66
CA PRO A 833 -36.36 -38.22 -12.75
C PRO A 833 -37.51 -38.41 -13.75
N ALA A 834 -37.18 -38.66 -15.02
CA ALA A 834 -38.10 -39.16 -16.05
C ALA A 834 -37.31 -39.99 -17.11
N PRO A 835 -37.95 -40.85 -17.93
CA PRO A 835 -37.91 -42.30 -17.74
C PRO A 835 -37.13 -43.06 -18.83
N ALA A 836 -36.91 -44.34 -18.56
CA ALA A 836 -36.19 -45.31 -19.40
C ALA A 836 -36.83 -45.55 -20.78
N ALA A 837 -35.96 -45.77 -21.78
CA ALA A 837 -36.26 -46.51 -23.00
C ALA A 837 -35.17 -47.57 -23.23
N ALA A 838 -35.63 -48.77 -23.59
CA ALA A 838 -34.90 -50.03 -23.67
C ALA A 838 -34.16 -50.22 -25.03
N PRO A 839 -33.33 -51.26 -25.19
CA PRO A 839 -32.10 -51.27 -26.00
C PRO A 839 -32.27 -51.82 -27.42
N VAL A 840 -31.32 -51.50 -28.33
CA VAL A 840 -31.02 -52.36 -29.48
C VAL A 840 -29.54 -52.32 -29.90
N ALA A 841 -28.98 -53.53 -29.94
CA ALA A 841 -27.84 -54.15 -30.66
C ALA A 841 -26.73 -53.34 -31.37
N ALA A 842 -25.51 -53.90 -31.24
CA ALA A 842 -24.27 -53.59 -31.94
C ALA A 842 -24.32 -53.78 -33.47
N PRO A 843 -23.36 -53.17 -34.20
CA PRO A 843 -22.48 -54.01 -35.01
C PRO A 843 -20.99 -53.58 -35.04
N VAL A 844 -20.14 -54.61 -34.94
CA VAL A 844 -18.97 -55.00 -35.77
C VAL A 844 -18.18 -53.94 -36.57
N ALA A 845 -16.85 -54.01 -36.43
CA ALA A 845 -15.83 -53.33 -37.22
C ALA A 845 -15.71 -53.82 -38.68
N VAL A 846 -15.53 -52.91 -39.63
CA VAL A 846 -14.86 -53.19 -40.93
C VAL A 846 -14.11 -51.96 -41.45
N ALA A 847 -12.82 -52.20 -41.73
CA ALA A 847 -11.87 -51.62 -42.68
C ALA A 847 -12.01 -50.20 -43.24
N ALA A 848 -10.84 -49.55 -43.30
CA ALA A 848 -10.52 -48.38 -44.11
C ALA A 848 -10.94 -48.50 -45.58
N PRO A 849 -11.39 -47.39 -46.17
CA PRO A 849 -11.21 -47.14 -47.59
C PRO A 849 -10.43 -45.84 -47.86
N VAL A 850 -9.34 -46.03 -48.59
CA VAL A 850 -8.90 -45.30 -49.80
C VAL A 850 -8.73 -43.77 -49.70
N ALA A 851 -7.46 -43.37 -49.88
CA ALA A 851 -7.03 -42.01 -50.15
C ALA A 851 -7.67 -41.45 -51.44
N ALA A 852 -8.13 -40.19 -51.36
CA ALA A 852 -8.42 -39.30 -52.47
C ALA A 852 -8.08 -37.86 -52.03
N PRO A 853 -7.77 -36.95 -52.97
CA PRO A 853 -6.44 -36.65 -53.49
C PRO A 853 -5.79 -35.44 -52.80
N ALA A 854 -4.48 -35.27 -52.96
CA ALA A 854 -3.78 -34.05 -52.59
C ALA A 854 -4.32 -32.86 -53.41
N GLY A 855 -5.07 -31.97 -52.76
CA GLY A 855 -5.48 -30.68 -53.34
C GLY A 855 -4.29 -29.74 -53.43
N GLY A 856 -3.94 -29.32 -54.65
CA GLY A 856 -2.86 -28.37 -54.90
C GLY A 856 -3.14 -27.00 -54.29
N SER A 857 -2.08 -26.34 -53.82
CA SER A 857 -2.13 -24.95 -53.35
C SER A 857 -2.68 -24.02 -54.43
N ALA A 858 -3.57 -23.10 -54.05
CA ALA A 858 -4.03 -22.02 -54.93
C ALA A 858 -2.86 -21.22 -55.49
N ALA A 859 -3.04 -20.64 -56.68
CA ALA A 859 -2.00 -19.78 -57.28
C ALA A 859 -1.70 -18.61 -56.34
N ALA A 860 -0.41 -18.36 -56.08
CA ALA A 860 0.01 -17.28 -55.20
C ALA A 860 -0.44 -15.93 -55.77
N VAL A 861 -1.17 -15.15 -54.97
CA VAL A 861 -1.58 -13.78 -55.29
C VAL A 861 -0.45 -12.83 -54.88
N GLU A 862 -0.08 -11.91 -55.76
CA GLU A 862 0.95 -10.89 -55.47
C GLU A 862 0.63 -10.15 -54.17
N ASP A 863 1.52 -10.21 -53.17
CA ASP A 863 1.29 -9.59 -51.85
C ASP A 863 1.61 -8.10 -51.90
N VAL A 864 0.57 -7.26 -51.90
CA VAL A 864 0.68 -5.79 -52.00
C VAL A 864 0.22 -5.17 -50.68
N PRO A 865 0.91 -4.14 -50.17
CA PRO A 865 0.53 -3.44 -48.95
C PRO A 865 -0.86 -2.78 -49.05
N PRO A 866 -1.55 -2.57 -47.90
CA PRO A 866 -2.85 -1.90 -47.87
C PRO A 866 -2.75 -0.46 -48.39
N LYS A 867 -3.72 -0.05 -49.21
CA LYS A 867 -3.82 1.36 -49.63
C LYS A 867 -4.29 2.20 -48.44
N ALA A 868 -3.62 3.32 -48.18
CA ALA A 868 -4.00 4.24 -47.11
C ALA A 868 -5.45 4.75 -47.26
N VAL A 869 -5.88 5.06 -48.49
CA VAL A 869 -7.25 5.46 -48.82
C VAL A 869 -8.28 4.39 -48.38
N ASP A 870 -7.99 3.11 -48.64
CA ASP A 870 -8.90 2.01 -48.25
C ASP A 870 -8.94 1.81 -46.73
N THR A 871 -7.79 1.98 -46.06
CA THR A 871 -7.71 1.89 -44.59
C THR A 871 -8.52 3.01 -43.93
N VAL A 872 -8.35 4.25 -44.38
CA VAL A 872 -9.13 5.42 -43.91
C VAL A 872 -10.62 5.16 -44.12
N ARG A 873 -11.01 4.65 -45.30
CA ARG A 873 -12.41 4.37 -45.63
C ARG A 873 -13.03 3.31 -44.72
N VAL A 874 -12.29 2.25 -44.37
CA VAL A 874 -12.76 1.19 -43.47
C VAL A 874 -12.90 1.69 -42.03
N ILE A 875 -11.96 2.50 -41.53
CA ILE A 875 -12.05 3.13 -40.19
C ILE A 875 -13.29 4.03 -40.10
N VAL A 876 -13.49 4.88 -41.11
CA VAL A 876 -14.66 5.78 -41.18
C VAL A 876 -15.96 4.97 -41.28
N ALA A 877 -15.99 3.92 -42.12
CA ALA A 877 -17.16 3.06 -42.29
C ALA A 877 -17.52 2.32 -40.99
N GLN A 878 -16.53 1.85 -40.23
CA GLN A 878 -16.71 1.18 -38.95
C GLN A 878 -17.32 2.12 -37.90
N LYS A 879 -16.83 3.36 -37.80
CA LYS A 879 -17.38 4.37 -36.87
C LYS A 879 -18.78 4.84 -37.27
N LEU A 880 -19.08 4.90 -38.56
CA LEU A 880 -20.39 5.28 -39.07
C LEU A 880 -21.39 4.11 -39.16
N LYS A 881 -20.95 2.88 -38.85
CA LYS A 881 -21.74 1.64 -38.99
C LYS A 881 -22.35 1.48 -40.40
N LYS A 882 -21.54 1.76 -41.43
CA LYS A 882 -21.91 1.64 -42.85
C LYS A 882 -20.97 0.69 -43.57
N GLN A 883 -21.37 0.23 -44.75
CA GLN A 883 -20.47 -0.53 -45.63
C GLN A 883 -19.42 0.38 -46.26
N ALA A 884 -18.21 -0.13 -46.54
CA ALA A 884 -17.13 0.67 -47.12
C ALA A 884 -17.56 1.35 -48.43
N GLY A 885 -18.30 0.64 -49.28
CA GLY A 885 -18.81 1.16 -50.56
C GLY A 885 -19.77 2.35 -50.45
N GLU A 886 -20.41 2.54 -49.30
CA GLU A 886 -21.38 3.63 -49.05
C GLU A 886 -20.72 4.94 -48.61
N ILE A 887 -19.42 4.91 -48.29
CA ILE A 887 -18.66 6.12 -47.93
C ILE A 887 -18.14 6.79 -49.20
N PRO A 888 -18.63 7.99 -49.58
CA PRO A 888 -18.14 8.71 -50.74
C PRO A 888 -16.75 9.28 -50.47
N LEU A 889 -15.80 9.02 -51.38
CA LEU A 889 -14.41 9.48 -51.25
C LEU A 889 -14.25 11.00 -51.42
N SER A 890 -15.19 11.65 -52.12
CA SER A 890 -15.17 13.09 -52.39
C SER A 890 -15.61 13.98 -51.22
N LYS A 891 -16.05 13.39 -50.10
CA LYS A 891 -16.48 14.13 -48.90
C LYS A 891 -15.37 14.17 -47.86
N SER A 892 -15.31 15.25 -47.08
CA SER A 892 -14.37 15.36 -45.95
C SER A 892 -14.89 14.69 -44.67
N LEU A 893 -14.01 14.47 -43.69
CA LEU A 893 -14.39 13.94 -42.39
C LEU A 893 -15.43 14.82 -41.67
N LYS A 894 -15.36 16.13 -41.87
CA LYS A 894 -16.31 17.10 -41.34
C LYS A 894 -17.72 16.96 -41.94
N GLU A 895 -17.80 16.69 -43.24
CA GLU A 895 -19.06 16.44 -43.93
C GLU A 895 -19.64 15.07 -43.58
N LEU A 896 -18.79 14.05 -43.43
CA LEU A 896 -19.20 12.68 -43.08
C LEU A 896 -19.63 12.53 -41.62
N SER A 897 -19.08 13.34 -40.71
CA SER A 897 -19.46 13.40 -39.30
C SER A 897 -20.70 14.29 -39.03
N GLY A 898 -21.24 14.96 -40.05
CA GLY A 898 -22.42 15.82 -39.93
C GLY A 898 -22.22 17.01 -38.98
N GLY A 899 -20.99 17.51 -38.85
CA GLY A 899 -20.64 18.61 -37.93
C GLY A 899 -20.55 18.22 -36.45
N LYS A 900 -20.62 16.93 -36.10
CA LYS A 900 -20.44 16.44 -34.73
C LYS A 900 -18.95 16.38 -34.38
N SER A 901 -18.44 17.43 -33.73
CA SER A 901 -17.02 17.55 -33.36
C SER A 901 -16.48 16.36 -32.55
N THR A 902 -17.31 15.70 -31.71
CA THR A 902 -16.90 14.51 -30.95
C THR A 902 -16.54 13.33 -31.85
N LEU A 903 -17.40 13.00 -32.81
CA LEU A 903 -17.18 11.87 -33.73
C LEU A 903 -16.00 12.16 -34.69
N GLN A 904 -15.86 13.42 -35.11
CA GLN A 904 -14.74 13.87 -35.92
C GLN A 904 -13.39 13.71 -35.18
N ASN A 905 -13.32 14.14 -33.92
CA ASN A 905 -12.10 14.02 -33.11
C ASN A 905 -11.76 12.58 -32.77
N GLU A 906 -12.75 11.71 -32.60
CA GLU A 906 -12.52 10.27 -32.45
C GLU A 906 -11.88 9.65 -33.70
N ILE A 907 -12.43 9.92 -34.89
CA ILE A 907 -11.89 9.40 -36.14
C ILE A 907 -10.47 9.93 -36.38
N LEU A 908 -10.21 11.21 -36.10
CA LEU A 908 -8.86 11.78 -36.20
C LEU A 908 -7.88 11.13 -35.22
N GLY A 909 -8.31 10.86 -33.98
CA GLY A 909 -7.50 10.15 -33.00
C GLY A 909 -7.16 8.72 -33.46
N ASP A 910 -8.13 8.00 -34.02
CA ASP A 910 -7.92 6.66 -34.56
C ASP A 910 -6.96 6.67 -35.76
N LEU A 911 -7.05 7.67 -36.65
CA LEU A 911 -6.11 7.87 -37.76
C LEU A 911 -4.69 8.22 -37.28
N GLN A 912 -4.53 8.97 -36.19
CA GLN A 912 -3.21 9.27 -35.61
C GLN A 912 -2.53 8.03 -35.00
N VAL A 913 -3.31 7.08 -34.48
CA VAL A 913 -2.76 5.81 -33.96
C VAL A 913 -2.41 4.86 -35.11
N GLU A 914 -3.11 4.97 -36.24
CA GLU A 914 -2.92 4.11 -37.41
C GLU A 914 -1.74 4.56 -38.30
N PHE A 915 -1.59 5.86 -38.55
CA PHE A 915 -0.60 6.42 -39.46
C PHE A 915 0.52 7.17 -38.71
N ALA A 916 1.76 7.03 -39.16
CA ALA A 916 2.93 7.62 -38.48
C ALA A 916 3.03 9.16 -38.59
N SER A 917 2.40 9.76 -39.61
CA SER A 917 2.35 11.22 -39.80
C SER A 917 1.00 11.65 -40.39
N ALA A 918 0.25 12.46 -39.66
CA ALA A 918 -1.01 13.03 -40.13
C ALA A 918 -0.82 14.44 -40.71
N PRO A 919 -1.45 14.79 -41.84
CA PRO A 919 -1.36 16.13 -42.44
C PRO A 919 -2.07 17.20 -41.60
N GLU A 920 -1.52 18.43 -41.57
CA GLU A 920 -2.18 19.57 -40.93
C GLU A 920 -3.52 19.88 -41.60
N LYS A 921 -4.60 20.00 -40.81
CA LYS A 921 -5.99 20.19 -41.26
C LYS A 921 -6.56 19.05 -42.11
N GLY A 922 -6.13 17.80 -41.87
CA GLY A 922 -6.63 16.62 -42.58
C GLY A 922 -8.14 16.40 -42.51
N GLU A 923 -8.83 17.02 -41.56
CA GLU A 923 -10.28 16.92 -41.37
C GLU A 923 -11.14 17.66 -42.41
N ASP A 924 -10.58 18.67 -43.07
CA ASP A 924 -11.25 19.46 -44.11
C ASP A 924 -10.96 18.92 -45.52
N LEU A 925 -10.03 17.96 -45.65
CA LEU A 925 -9.69 17.32 -46.93
C LEU A 925 -10.69 16.22 -47.33
N PRO A 926 -11.02 16.08 -48.62
CA PRO A 926 -11.67 14.88 -49.16
C PRO A 926 -10.91 13.60 -48.80
N LEU A 927 -11.62 12.48 -48.62
CA LEU A 927 -10.99 11.22 -48.17
C LEU A 927 -9.96 10.64 -49.16
N ASP A 928 -10.09 10.89 -50.46
CA ASP A 928 -9.10 10.50 -51.47
C ASP A 928 -7.81 11.32 -51.35
N GLU A 929 -7.92 12.64 -51.15
CA GLU A 929 -6.76 13.51 -50.89
C GLU A 929 -6.12 13.22 -49.53
N LEU A 930 -6.92 13.00 -48.49
CA LEU A 930 -6.45 12.63 -47.16
C LEU A 930 -5.73 11.28 -47.18
N GLY A 931 -6.29 10.28 -47.85
CA GLY A 931 -5.66 8.97 -47.99
C GLY A 931 -4.40 9.00 -48.87
N ALA A 932 -4.32 9.89 -49.86
CA ALA A 932 -3.10 10.11 -50.62
C ALA A 932 -1.99 10.76 -49.76
N ALA A 933 -2.34 11.74 -48.93
CA ALA A 933 -1.38 12.37 -48.01
C ALA A 933 -0.87 11.40 -46.94
N LEU A 934 -1.73 10.50 -46.44
CA LEU A 934 -1.39 9.47 -45.46
C LEU A 934 -0.64 8.26 -46.04
N SER A 935 -0.46 8.20 -47.37
CA SER A 935 0.26 7.10 -48.03
C SER A 935 1.77 7.12 -47.81
N VAL A 936 2.33 8.27 -47.42
CA VAL A 936 3.78 8.44 -47.21
C VAL A 936 4.22 7.64 -45.99
N GLY A 937 4.98 6.56 -46.22
CA GLY A 937 5.48 5.69 -45.15
C GLY A 937 4.52 4.59 -44.70
N TYR A 938 3.35 4.44 -45.35
CA TYR A 938 2.37 3.40 -45.02
C TYR A 938 2.62 2.12 -45.82
N SER A 939 3.09 1.07 -45.15
CA SER A 939 3.50 -0.21 -45.77
C SER A 939 2.85 -1.45 -45.15
N ALA A 940 2.15 -1.31 -44.04
CA ALA A 940 1.38 -2.37 -43.37
C ALA A 940 0.30 -1.72 -42.50
N LEU A 941 -0.69 -2.50 -42.06
CA LEU A 941 -1.71 -2.04 -41.11
C LEU A 941 -1.06 -1.58 -39.80
N GLY A 942 -1.53 -0.45 -39.28
CA GLY A 942 -1.08 0.16 -38.03
C GLY A 942 -1.68 -0.50 -36.78
N LYS A 943 -1.36 0.08 -35.62
CA LYS A 943 -1.72 -0.49 -34.32
C LYS A 943 -3.24 -0.54 -34.11
N HIS A 944 -3.97 0.44 -34.63
CA HIS A 944 -5.42 0.55 -34.44
C HIS A 944 -6.15 -0.54 -35.24
N ALA A 945 -5.85 -0.67 -36.53
CA ALA A 945 -6.44 -1.68 -37.40
C ALA A 945 -6.13 -3.11 -36.90
N MET A 946 -4.89 -3.36 -36.50
CA MET A 946 -4.49 -4.67 -35.96
C MET A 946 -5.19 -5.02 -34.65
N ALA A 947 -5.40 -4.04 -33.76
CA ALA A 947 -6.13 -4.24 -32.52
C ALA A 947 -7.60 -4.60 -32.75
N LEU A 948 -8.26 -3.93 -33.71
CA LEU A 948 -9.66 -4.25 -34.07
C LEU A 948 -9.78 -5.65 -34.68
N THR A 949 -8.86 -6.02 -35.57
CA THR A 949 -8.84 -7.35 -36.20
C THR A 949 -8.63 -8.45 -35.15
N ASN A 950 -7.67 -8.27 -34.24
CA ASN A 950 -7.42 -9.22 -33.15
C ASN A 950 -8.64 -9.37 -32.24
N ARG A 951 -9.33 -8.26 -31.94
CA ARG A 951 -10.57 -8.27 -31.15
C ARG A 951 -11.69 -9.03 -31.85
N MET A 952 -11.89 -8.81 -33.15
CA MET A 952 -12.89 -9.53 -33.94
C MET A 952 -12.63 -11.04 -33.92
N VAL A 953 -11.38 -11.46 -34.14
CA VAL A 953 -11.02 -12.89 -34.13
C VAL A 953 -11.23 -13.48 -32.74
N ALA A 954 -10.75 -12.83 -31.68
CA ALA A 954 -10.89 -13.32 -30.30
C ALA A 954 -12.37 -13.42 -29.85
N ALA A 955 -13.21 -12.46 -30.24
CA ALA A 955 -14.60 -12.40 -29.80
C ALA A 955 -15.54 -13.29 -30.62
N LYS A 956 -15.28 -13.46 -31.92
CA LYS A 956 -16.24 -14.08 -32.86
C LYS A 956 -15.88 -15.49 -33.30
N PHE A 957 -14.63 -15.94 -33.12
CA PHE A 957 -14.19 -17.27 -33.56
C PHE A 957 -14.24 -18.32 -32.43
N PRO A 958 -14.32 -19.62 -32.77
CA PRO A 958 -14.34 -20.71 -31.79
C PRO A 958 -13.04 -20.78 -30.96
N GLY A 959 -13.13 -21.32 -29.74
CA GLY A 959 -11.95 -21.57 -28.90
C GLY A 959 -10.98 -22.52 -29.59
N GLY A 960 -9.71 -22.11 -29.73
CA GLY A 960 -8.67 -22.84 -30.46
C GLY A 960 -8.39 -22.35 -31.88
N PHE A 961 -9.29 -21.55 -32.49
CA PHE A 961 -9.08 -20.97 -33.82
C PHE A 961 -8.56 -19.53 -33.71
N ASN A 962 -7.23 -19.38 -33.59
CA ASN A 962 -6.56 -18.09 -33.40
C ASN A 962 -6.26 -17.36 -34.74
N ILE A 963 -5.73 -16.14 -34.66
CA ILE A 963 -5.39 -15.34 -35.85
C ILE A 963 -4.34 -16.02 -36.75
N SER A 964 -3.43 -16.81 -36.17
CA SER A 964 -2.46 -17.59 -36.95
C SER A 964 -3.13 -18.70 -37.76
N ALA A 965 -4.15 -19.37 -37.21
CA ALA A 965 -4.96 -20.35 -37.92
C ALA A 965 -5.80 -19.70 -39.04
N ALA A 966 -6.37 -18.52 -38.78
CA ALA A 966 -7.09 -17.74 -39.80
C ALA A 966 -6.17 -17.35 -40.96
N ARG A 967 -4.96 -16.85 -40.67
CA ARG A 967 -3.95 -16.50 -41.67
C ARG A 967 -3.49 -17.71 -42.48
N ALA A 968 -3.20 -18.82 -41.80
CA ALA A 968 -2.79 -20.06 -42.45
C ALA A 968 -3.86 -20.60 -43.39
N HIS A 969 -5.15 -20.49 -43.02
CA HIS A 969 -6.26 -20.88 -43.87
C HIS A 969 -6.37 -20.02 -45.14
N MET A 970 -6.36 -18.69 -45.01
CA MET A 970 -6.46 -17.77 -46.16
C MET A 970 -5.27 -17.89 -47.10
N ASN A 971 -4.06 -18.11 -46.58
CA ASN A 971 -2.88 -18.36 -47.38
C ASN A 971 -2.98 -19.69 -48.13
N LYS A 972 -3.35 -20.78 -47.45
CA LYS A 972 -3.44 -22.13 -48.05
C LYS A 972 -4.55 -22.26 -49.09
N GLN A 973 -5.72 -21.69 -48.82
CA GLN A 973 -6.92 -21.86 -49.65
C GLN A 973 -6.99 -20.86 -50.83
N TRP A 974 -6.50 -19.63 -50.63
CA TRP A 974 -6.65 -18.53 -51.60
C TRP A 974 -5.32 -17.92 -52.05
N GLY A 975 -4.17 -18.42 -51.57
CA GLY A 975 -2.85 -17.94 -51.99
C GLY A 975 -2.53 -16.51 -51.55
N LEU A 976 -3.26 -15.97 -50.56
CA LEU A 976 -3.07 -14.60 -50.07
C LEU A 976 -1.79 -14.50 -49.22
N GLY A 977 -0.92 -13.55 -49.57
CA GLY A 977 0.26 -13.22 -48.77
C GLY A 977 -0.10 -12.55 -47.43
N PRO A 978 0.86 -12.42 -46.50
CA PRO A 978 0.64 -11.87 -45.17
C PRO A 978 -0.03 -10.49 -45.15
N LEU A 979 0.38 -9.56 -46.01
CA LEU A 979 -0.13 -8.19 -46.01
C LEU A 979 -1.57 -8.11 -46.52
N ARG A 980 -1.90 -8.86 -47.57
CA ARG A 980 -3.27 -8.98 -48.07
C ARG A 980 -4.18 -9.74 -47.13
N THR A 981 -3.66 -10.73 -46.41
CA THR A 981 -4.41 -11.49 -45.42
C THR A 981 -4.83 -10.58 -44.27
N ASP A 982 -3.90 -9.77 -43.74
CA ASP A 982 -4.22 -8.80 -42.68
C ASP A 982 -5.21 -7.73 -43.20
N SER A 983 -5.07 -7.27 -44.45
CA SER A 983 -6.00 -6.32 -45.08
C SER A 983 -7.42 -6.89 -45.26
N ALA A 984 -7.53 -8.16 -45.65
CA ALA A 984 -8.81 -8.84 -45.81
C ALA A 984 -9.50 -9.08 -44.46
N LEU A 985 -8.75 -9.45 -43.42
CA LEU A 985 -9.27 -9.60 -42.07
C LEU A 985 -9.73 -8.26 -41.47
N PHE A 986 -9.00 -7.17 -41.72
CA PHE A 986 -9.40 -5.83 -41.31
C PHE A 986 -10.67 -5.35 -42.02
N PHE A 987 -10.79 -5.62 -43.32
CA PHE A 987 -12.02 -5.38 -44.07
C PHE A 987 -13.22 -6.15 -43.48
N GLY A 988 -12.97 -7.32 -42.90
CA GLY A 988 -13.98 -8.17 -42.27
C GLY A 988 -14.67 -7.58 -41.05
N ILE A 989 -14.12 -6.55 -40.40
CA ILE A 989 -14.75 -5.87 -39.26
C ILE A 989 -16.08 -5.22 -39.65
N LEU A 990 -16.25 -4.83 -40.92
CA LEU A 990 -17.51 -4.26 -41.42
C LEU A 990 -18.63 -5.30 -41.55
N ASN A 991 -18.27 -6.58 -41.56
CA ASN A 991 -19.19 -7.71 -41.71
C ASN A 991 -18.98 -8.72 -40.56
N GLU A 992 -18.81 -8.21 -39.33
CA GLU A 992 -18.63 -9.07 -38.17
C GLU A 992 -19.85 -9.99 -37.91
N PRO A 993 -19.64 -11.28 -37.57
CA PRO A 993 -20.74 -12.16 -37.20
C PRO A 993 -21.52 -11.65 -35.98
N ALA A 994 -22.86 -11.64 -36.07
CA ALA A 994 -23.71 -11.20 -34.97
C ALA A 994 -23.57 -12.07 -33.70
N LYS A 995 -23.30 -13.37 -33.89
CA LYS A 995 -23.02 -14.34 -32.82
C LYS A 995 -21.66 -15.00 -33.06
N ARG A 996 -21.07 -15.54 -31.99
CA ARG A 996 -19.83 -16.32 -32.06
C ARG A 996 -20.05 -17.57 -32.92
N LEU A 997 -19.10 -17.84 -33.81
CA LEU A 997 -19.11 -19.00 -34.70
C LEU A 997 -18.90 -20.28 -33.86
N GLY A 998 -19.71 -21.31 -34.11
CA GLY A 998 -19.82 -22.49 -33.26
C GLY A 998 -18.81 -23.59 -33.56
N SER A 999 -18.23 -23.61 -34.77
CA SER A 999 -17.25 -24.61 -35.17
C SER A 999 -16.13 -24.06 -36.04
N GLU A 1000 -15.01 -24.78 -36.11
CA GLU A 1000 -13.91 -24.46 -37.03
C GLU A 1000 -14.35 -24.45 -38.51
N GLY A 1001 -15.33 -25.29 -38.87
CA GLY A 1001 -15.91 -25.30 -40.22
C GLY A 1001 -16.64 -24.01 -40.58
N GLU A 1002 -17.44 -23.47 -39.65
CA GLU A 1002 -18.13 -22.18 -39.82
C GLU A 1002 -17.14 -21.01 -39.90
N ALA A 1003 -16.05 -21.06 -39.12
CA ALA A 1003 -14.97 -20.09 -39.19
C ALA A 1003 -14.27 -20.06 -40.55
N LYS A 1004 -13.96 -21.23 -41.12
CA LYS A 1004 -13.36 -21.33 -42.46
C LYS A 1004 -14.29 -20.81 -43.55
N GLN A 1005 -15.58 -21.15 -43.47
CA GLN A 1005 -16.58 -20.67 -44.43
C GLN A 1005 -16.77 -19.15 -44.38
N PHE A 1006 -16.74 -18.55 -43.18
CA PHE A 1006 -16.75 -17.09 -43.01
C PHE A 1006 -15.51 -16.44 -43.66
N LEU A 1007 -14.32 -17.00 -43.42
CA LEU A 1007 -13.07 -16.51 -44.03
C LEU A 1007 -13.05 -16.65 -45.55
N ASP A 1008 -13.64 -17.71 -46.10
CA ASP A 1008 -13.75 -17.90 -47.56
C ASP A 1008 -14.68 -16.87 -48.20
N THR A 1009 -15.82 -16.59 -47.55
CA THR A 1009 -16.76 -15.55 -47.99
C THR A 1009 -16.11 -14.17 -47.90
N LEU A 1010 -15.34 -13.93 -46.84
CA LEU A 1010 -14.61 -12.69 -46.64
C LEU A 1010 -13.51 -12.48 -47.70
N ALA A 1011 -12.74 -13.53 -48.03
CA ALA A 1011 -11.71 -13.48 -49.06
C ALA A 1011 -12.29 -13.08 -50.42
N GLN A 1012 -13.44 -13.64 -50.80
CA GLN A 1012 -14.13 -13.32 -52.06
C GLN A 1012 -14.70 -11.89 -52.06
N SER A 1013 -15.26 -11.44 -50.93
CA SER A 1013 -15.77 -10.08 -50.78
C SER A 1013 -14.64 -9.04 -50.86
N TYR A 1014 -13.52 -9.30 -50.18
CA TYR A 1014 -12.33 -8.46 -50.26
C TYR A 1014 -11.71 -8.45 -51.66
N ALA A 1015 -11.65 -9.60 -52.34
CA ALA A 1015 -11.17 -9.70 -53.72
C ALA A 1015 -12.04 -8.87 -54.70
N SER A 1016 -13.36 -8.93 -54.54
CA SER A 1016 -14.30 -8.10 -55.30
C SER A 1016 -14.10 -6.60 -55.02
N TYR A 1017 -13.84 -6.22 -53.77
CA TYR A 1017 -13.58 -4.83 -53.38
C TYR A 1017 -12.23 -4.31 -53.89
N SER A 1018 -11.20 -5.14 -53.86
CA SER A 1018 -9.82 -4.77 -54.20
C SER A 1018 -9.45 -5.00 -55.67
N GLY A 1019 -10.37 -5.56 -56.48
CA GLY A 1019 -10.18 -5.82 -57.91
C GLY A 1019 -9.26 -7.01 -58.21
N ILE A 1020 -9.20 -8.00 -57.31
CA ILE A 1020 -8.33 -9.19 -57.42
C ILE A 1020 -9.16 -10.39 -57.87
N SER A 1021 -8.61 -11.20 -58.77
CA SER A 1021 -9.20 -12.50 -59.15
C SER A 1021 -8.60 -13.62 -58.32
N LEU A 1022 -9.41 -14.30 -57.51
CA LEU A 1022 -9.00 -15.47 -56.74
C LEU A 1022 -9.36 -16.76 -57.49
N SER A 1023 -8.43 -17.71 -57.59
CA SER A 1023 -8.68 -19.07 -58.10
C SER A 1023 -8.61 -20.07 -56.95
N SER A 1024 -9.70 -20.80 -56.71
CA SER A 1024 -9.70 -21.94 -55.79
C SER A 1024 -8.98 -23.13 -56.43
N GLY A 1025 -8.16 -23.86 -55.69
CA GLY A 1025 -7.39 -25.01 -56.16
C GLY A 1025 -8.21 -26.25 -56.56
N ALA A 1026 -9.08 -26.15 -57.57
CA ALA A 1026 -9.83 -27.26 -58.16
C ALA A 1026 -9.63 -27.33 -59.70
N ALA A 1027 -9.36 -28.56 -60.16
CA ALA A 1027 -8.95 -29.04 -61.48
C ALA A 1027 -9.35 -28.26 -62.77
N ALA A 1028 -8.38 -28.11 -63.68
CA ALA A 1028 -8.57 -28.00 -65.13
C ALA A 1028 -7.75 -29.09 -65.84
N GLY A 1029 -8.40 -29.94 -66.64
CA GLY A 1029 -7.79 -31.01 -67.43
C GLY A 1029 -7.49 -30.59 -68.88
N GLY A 1030 -6.42 -31.15 -69.46
CA GLY A 1030 -6.09 -31.04 -70.88
C GLY A 1030 -4.85 -31.88 -71.25
N ALA A 1031 -4.96 -32.68 -72.31
CA ALA A 1031 -4.13 -33.84 -72.65
C ALA A 1031 -2.93 -33.56 -73.60
N GLY A 1032 -1.96 -34.50 -73.66
CA GLY A 1032 -1.24 -34.83 -74.91
C GLY A 1032 0.30 -35.06 -74.85
N GLY A 1033 0.74 -36.33 -74.99
CA GLY A 1033 1.67 -36.76 -76.07
C GLY A 1033 3.21 -36.72 -75.92
N ALA A 1034 3.79 -37.86 -75.51
CA ALA A 1034 4.94 -38.65 -76.05
C ALA A 1034 6.25 -38.06 -76.70
N ALA A 1035 7.38 -38.65 -76.24
CA ALA A 1035 8.52 -39.28 -76.98
C ALA A 1035 9.80 -38.53 -77.45
N GLY A 1036 10.97 -39.16 -77.20
CA GLY A 1036 12.13 -39.23 -78.12
C GLY A 1036 13.48 -38.66 -77.63
N GLY A 1037 14.57 -39.44 -77.61
CA GLY A 1037 15.92 -39.05 -77.16
C GLY A 1037 17.04 -39.03 -78.23
N GLY A 1038 18.31 -38.79 -77.83
CA GLY A 1038 19.53 -38.98 -78.65
C GLY A 1038 20.90 -38.45 -78.11
N ALA A 1039 21.87 -39.37 -77.91
CA ALA A 1039 23.38 -39.40 -77.82
C ALA A 1039 24.25 -38.11 -77.65
N VAL A 1040 25.32 -37.91 -76.84
CA VAL A 1040 26.47 -38.62 -76.15
C VAL A 1040 27.83 -38.70 -76.91
N MET A 1041 28.90 -38.16 -76.28
CA MET A 1041 30.36 -38.33 -76.56
C MET A 1041 31.00 -39.06 -75.34
N ASN A 1042 31.98 -39.95 -75.54
CA ASN A 1042 32.37 -41.04 -74.60
C ASN A 1042 33.26 -40.61 -73.40
N SER A 1043 32.90 -41.08 -72.19
CA SER A 1043 33.49 -40.75 -70.88
C SER A 1043 34.90 -41.30 -70.62
N GLU A 1044 35.27 -42.45 -71.21
CA GLU A 1044 36.50 -43.15 -70.79
C GLU A 1044 37.79 -42.39 -71.14
N GLU A 1045 37.80 -41.61 -72.24
CA GLU A 1045 38.97 -40.81 -72.64
C GLU A 1045 39.14 -39.55 -71.78
N PHE A 1046 38.04 -39.04 -71.21
CA PHE A 1046 38.06 -37.92 -70.27
C PHE A 1046 38.62 -38.36 -68.92
N ASP A 1047 38.18 -39.52 -68.41
CA ASP A 1047 38.62 -40.05 -67.11
C ASP A 1047 40.12 -40.40 -67.12
N ALA A 1048 40.63 -40.98 -68.22
CA ALA A 1048 42.06 -41.28 -68.35
C ALA A 1048 42.95 -40.02 -68.41
N PHE A 1049 42.43 -38.91 -68.95
CA PHE A 1049 43.13 -37.62 -68.98
C PHE A 1049 43.13 -36.95 -67.59
N VAL A 1050 42.01 -36.98 -66.88
CA VAL A 1050 41.88 -36.48 -65.50
C VAL A 1050 42.82 -37.23 -64.57
N LEU A 1051 42.88 -38.55 -64.67
CA LEU A 1051 43.71 -39.40 -63.81
C LEU A 1051 45.22 -39.13 -64.02
N LYS A 1052 45.65 -38.86 -65.26
CA LYS A 1052 47.02 -38.41 -65.55
C LYS A 1052 47.32 -37.01 -65.00
N GLN A 1053 46.33 -36.12 -65.02
CA GLN A 1053 46.48 -34.76 -64.48
C GLN A 1053 46.58 -34.79 -62.95
N GLU A 1054 45.80 -35.66 -62.31
CA GLU A 1054 45.84 -35.89 -60.86
C GLU A 1054 47.16 -36.53 -60.41
N GLU A 1055 47.68 -37.54 -61.12
CA GLU A 1055 49.00 -38.11 -60.82
C GLU A 1055 50.13 -37.08 -60.93
N HIS A 1056 50.05 -36.17 -61.91
CA HIS A 1056 51.05 -35.12 -62.07
C HIS A 1056 50.97 -34.08 -60.95
N ALA A 1057 49.75 -33.67 -60.57
CA ALA A 1057 49.53 -32.77 -59.44
C ALA A 1057 50.01 -33.40 -58.12
N GLN A 1058 49.78 -34.70 -57.90
CA GLN A 1058 50.19 -35.40 -56.69
C GLN A 1058 51.72 -35.46 -56.55
N ARG A 1059 52.45 -35.66 -57.66
CA ARG A 1059 53.92 -35.60 -57.67
C ARG A 1059 54.46 -34.20 -57.38
N GLU A 1060 53.82 -33.15 -57.91
CA GLU A 1060 54.19 -31.77 -57.60
C GLU A 1060 53.96 -31.42 -56.12
N ILE A 1061 52.83 -31.86 -55.56
CA ILE A 1061 52.50 -31.64 -54.14
C ILE A 1061 53.48 -32.39 -53.23
N GLU A 1062 53.87 -33.64 -53.55
CA GLU A 1062 54.87 -34.39 -52.79
C GLU A 1062 56.25 -33.71 -52.81
N LEU A 1063 56.66 -33.21 -53.98
CA LEU A 1063 57.96 -32.54 -54.16
C LEU A 1063 58.00 -31.18 -53.43
N LEU A 1064 56.92 -30.40 -53.51
CA LEU A 1064 56.74 -29.16 -52.75
C LEU A 1064 56.68 -29.41 -51.24
N SER A 1065 56.04 -30.49 -50.80
CA SER A 1065 55.93 -30.82 -49.37
C SER A 1065 57.26 -31.28 -48.77
N ARG A 1066 58.09 -32.02 -49.53
CA ARG A 1066 59.48 -32.29 -49.14
C ARG A 1066 60.33 -31.02 -49.09
N TYR A 1067 60.17 -30.11 -50.05
CA TYR A 1067 60.91 -28.84 -50.06
C TYR A 1067 60.51 -27.93 -48.88
N LEU A 1068 59.24 -27.95 -48.48
CA LEU A 1068 58.69 -27.17 -47.36
C LEU A 1068 58.81 -27.85 -45.99
N GLY A 1069 59.39 -29.06 -45.92
CA GLY A 1069 59.57 -29.81 -44.67
C GLY A 1069 58.27 -30.21 -43.95
N LYS A 1070 57.14 -30.34 -44.67
CA LYS A 1070 55.83 -30.67 -44.09
C LYS A 1070 55.51 -32.17 -44.27
N ASP A 1071 55.17 -32.85 -43.17
CA ASP A 1071 54.72 -34.26 -43.21
C ASP A 1071 53.26 -34.34 -43.68
N GLN A 1072 53.04 -34.88 -44.87
CA GLN A 1072 51.70 -34.99 -45.46
C GLN A 1072 50.79 -35.95 -44.69
N ARG A 1073 51.35 -36.88 -43.90
CA ARG A 1073 50.57 -37.83 -43.10
C ARG A 1073 50.33 -37.35 -41.67
N GLU A 1074 50.72 -36.13 -41.32
CA GLU A 1074 50.48 -35.60 -39.97
C GLU A 1074 48.97 -35.56 -39.64
N GLY A 1075 48.13 -35.23 -40.63
CA GLY A 1075 46.68 -35.26 -40.48
C GLY A 1075 46.12 -36.68 -40.32
N GLU A 1076 46.59 -37.64 -41.13
CA GLU A 1076 46.19 -39.05 -41.04
C GLU A 1076 46.60 -39.65 -39.69
N LYS A 1077 47.84 -39.40 -39.24
CA LYS A 1077 48.33 -39.87 -37.94
C LYS A 1077 47.50 -39.32 -36.79
N LYS A 1078 47.15 -38.02 -36.82
CA LYS A 1078 46.26 -37.42 -35.81
C LYS A 1078 44.85 -38.01 -35.85
N ALA A 1079 44.34 -38.35 -37.03
CA ALA A 1079 43.04 -38.99 -37.16
C ALA A 1079 43.07 -40.43 -36.60
N ASP A 1080 44.13 -41.18 -36.86
CA ASP A 1080 44.33 -42.53 -36.31
C ASP A 1080 44.48 -42.50 -34.78
N GLU A 1081 45.24 -41.55 -34.23
CA GLU A 1081 45.37 -41.33 -32.79
C GLU A 1081 44.04 -40.93 -32.14
N ALA A 1082 43.29 -40.01 -32.77
CA ALA A 1082 41.98 -39.60 -32.28
C ALA A 1082 40.97 -40.77 -32.30
N LYS A 1083 41.03 -41.61 -33.34
CA LYS A 1083 40.19 -42.81 -33.44
C LYS A 1083 40.53 -43.83 -32.36
N ALA A 1084 41.81 -44.10 -32.12
CA ALA A 1084 42.25 -44.99 -31.05
C ALA A 1084 41.81 -44.47 -29.66
N THR A 1085 41.89 -43.15 -29.45
CA THR A 1085 41.46 -42.51 -28.19
C THR A 1085 39.94 -42.60 -28.01
N ALA A 1086 39.17 -42.42 -29.08
CA ALA A 1086 37.71 -42.55 -29.06
C ALA A 1086 37.27 -43.99 -28.76
N GLU A 1087 37.93 -44.98 -29.35
CA GLU A 1087 37.68 -46.40 -29.08
C GLU A 1087 38.00 -46.75 -27.61
N GLU A 1088 39.09 -46.22 -27.05
CA GLU A 1088 39.44 -46.42 -25.63
C GLU A 1088 38.42 -45.76 -24.68
N LEU A 1089 37.99 -44.54 -24.98
CA LEU A 1089 36.98 -43.83 -24.19
C LEU A 1089 35.61 -44.51 -24.27
N GLN A 1090 35.23 -44.98 -25.46
CA GLN A 1090 33.99 -45.72 -25.64
C GLN A 1090 34.00 -47.03 -24.83
N ALA A 1091 35.12 -47.77 -24.84
CA ALA A 1091 35.26 -48.98 -24.02
C ALA A 1091 35.15 -48.71 -22.51
N LYS A 1092 35.68 -47.58 -22.01
CA LYS A 1092 35.52 -47.15 -20.61
C LYS A 1092 34.08 -46.77 -20.29
N LEU A 1093 33.41 -46.05 -21.20
CA LEU A 1093 31.99 -45.70 -21.06
C LEU A 1093 31.10 -46.93 -21.04
N ASP A 1094 31.36 -47.89 -21.93
CA ASP A 1094 30.63 -49.16 -22.00
C ASP A 1094 30.84 -50.01 -20.74
N ALA A 1095 32.05 -50.00 -20.15
CA ALA A 1095 32.31 -50.66 -18.87
C ALA A 1095 31.51 -50.04 -17.70
N ILE A 1096 31.50 -48.70 -17.61
CA ILE A 1096 30.70 -47.97 -16.59
C ILE A 1096 29.20 -48.22 -16.79
N LYS A 1097 28.76 -48.25 -18.06
CA LYS A 1097 27.38 -48.55 -18.44
C LYS A 1097 26.98 -49.96 -18.04
N LEU A 1098 27.87 -50.95 -18.24
CA LEU A 1098 27.64 -52.34 -17.85
C LEU A 1098 27.53 -52.50 -16.33
N GLU A 1099 28.32 -51.74 -15.56
CA GLU A 1099 28.38 -51.87 -14.10
C GLU A 1099 27.27 -51.11 -13.37
N HIS A 1100 26.87 -49.93 -13.86
CA HIS A 1100 25.93 -49.03 -13.17
C HIS A 1100 24.59 -48.84 -13.88
N GLY A 1101 24.45 -49.31 -15.12
CA GLY A 1101 23.23 -49.21 -15.92
C GLY A 1101 22.93 -47.81 -16.47
N ASP A 1102 22.07 -47.76 -17.50
CA ASP A 1102 21.76 -46.56 -18.29
C ASP A 1102 21.16 -45.43 -17.42
N ALA A 1103 20.35 -45.79 -16.42
CA ALA A 1103 19.71 -44.82 -15.52
C ALA A 1103 20.71 -44.02 -14.66
N TYR A 1104 21.84 -44.61 -14.26
CA TYR A 1104 22.87 -43.91 -13.50
C TYR A 1104 23.62 -42.90 -14.37
N LEU A 1105 23.99 -43.30 -15.59
CA LEU A 1105 24.68 -42.43 -16.55
C LEU A 1105 23.80 -41.24 -16.99
N ASP A 1106 22.52 -41.49 -17.29
CA ASP A 1106 21.57 -40.43 -17.62
C ASP A 1106 21.34 -39.48 -16.44
N GLY A 1107 21.34 -40.01 -15.21
CA GLY A 1107 21.16 -39.24 -13.98
C GLY A 1107 22.34 -38.33 -13.61
N ILE A 1108 23.58 -38.70 -13.98
CA ILE A 1108 24.78 -37.85 -13.77
C ILE A 1108 25.13 -37.00 -14.99
N SER A 1109 24.45 -37.20 -16.12
CA SER A 1109 24.65 -36.39 -17.31
C SER A 1109 24.25 -34.93 -17.03
N PRO A 1110 25.07 -33.94 -17.43
CA PRO A 1110 24.74 -32.55 -17.20
C PRO A 1110 23.52 -32.14 -18.02
N VAL A 1111 22.37 -32.00 -17.35
CA VAL A 1111 21.07 -31.61 -17.93
C VAL A 1111 21.09 -30.19 -18.50
N PHE A 1112 22.04 -29.36 -18.06
CA PHE A 1112 22.24 -27.99 -18.54
C PHE A 1112 23.49 -27.90 -19.42
N SER A 1113 23.32 -27.45 -20.66
CA SER A 1113 24.44 -26.99 -21.48
C SER A 1113 25.02 -25.72 -20.86
N ALA A 1114 26.32 -25.71 -20.54
CA ALA A 1114 27.01 -24.51 -20.04
C ALA A 1114 26.86 -23.30 -21.00
N LEU A 1115 26.66 -23.54 -22.30
CA LEU A 1115 26.41 -22.51 -23.32
C LEU A 1115 24.98 -21.93 -23.27
N LYS A 1116 24.05 -22.61 -22.59
CA LYS A 1116 22.66 -22.16 -22.38
C LYS A 1116 22.42 -21.65 -20.95
N ALA A 1117 23.43 -21.66 -20.09
CA ALA A 1117 23.37 -21.04 -18.78
C ALA A 1117 23.17 -19.52 -18.96
N ARG A 1118 22.05 -19.00 -18.46
CA ARG A 1118 21.80 -17.57 -18.33
C ARG A 1118 22.03 -17.22 -16.87
N THR A 1119 23.19 -16.66 -16.56
CA THR A 1119 23.42 -15.94 -15.30
C THR A 1119 22.73 -14.58 -15.43
N PHE A 1120 21.64 -14.39 -14.68
CA PHE A 1120 21.04 -13.07 -14.53
C PHE A 1120 21.81 -12.29 -13.47
N ASP A 1121 22.90 -11.67 -13.90
CA ASP A 1121 23.54 -10.62 -13.10
C ASP A 1121 22.70 -9.35 -13.26
N SER A 1122 21.73 -9.18 -12.36
CA SER A 1122 20.98 -7.92 -12.24
C SER A 1122 21.84 -6.81 -11.64
N SER A 1123 23.13 -7.06 -11.38
CA SER A 1123 24.09 -6.11 -10.84
C SER A 1123 24.03 -4.76 -11.55
N TRP A 1124 23.85 -4.69 -12.88
CA TRP A 1124 23.69 -3.41 -13.59
C TRP A 1124 22.43 -2.63 -13.21
N ASN A 1125 21.27 -3.29 -13.08
CA ASN A 1125 20.02 -2.62 -12.68
C ASN A 1125 20.09 -2.17 -11.21
N TRP A 1126 20.67 -3.01 -10.35
CA TRP A 1126 20.82 -2.72 -8.93
C TRP A 1126 21.91 -1.65 -8.69
N VAL A 1127 22.97 -1.61 -9.48
CA VAL A 1127 23.99 -0.55 -9.46
C VAL A 1127 23.38 0.77 -9.93
N ARG A 1128 22.53 0.77 -10.96
CA ARG A 1128 21.82 1.99 -11.39
C ARG A 1128 20.88 2.50 -10.31
N GLN A 1129 20.08 1.63 -9.70
CA GLN A 1129 19.21 1.98 -8.58
C GLN A 1129 20.02 2.48 -7.38
N SER A 1130 21.12 1.79 -7.02
CA SER A 1130 22.02 2.19 -5.92
C SER A 1130 22.70 3.52 -6.19
N SER A 1131 23.08 3.80 -7.45
CA SER A 1131 23.68 5.08 -7.84
C SER A 1131 22.69 6.23 -7.75
N ILE A 1132 21.43 5.98 -8.16
CA ILE A 1132 20.35 6.97 -8.04
C ILE A 1132 19.99 7.19 -6.56
N GLN A 1133 19.96 6.13 -5.75
CA GLN A 1133 19.75 6.23 -4.31
C GLN A 1133 20.86 7.07 -3.68
N LEU A 1134 22.12 6.75 -3.96
CA LEU A 1134 23.28 7.51 -3.48
C LEU A 1134 23.21 8.99 -3.87
N PHE A 1135 22.80 9.29 -5.11
CA PHE A 1135 22.61 10.66 -5.59
C PHE A 1135 21.57 11.43 -4.77
N TYR A 1136 20.41 10.81 -4.51
CA TYR A 1136 19.37 11.45 -3.70
C TYR A 1136 19.74 11.53 -2.21
N ASP A 1137 20.42 10.53 -1.66
CA ASP A 1137 20.92 10.56 -0.28
C ASP A 1137 21.91 11.72 -0.07
N ILE A 1138 22.75 12.03 -1.08
CA ILE A 1138 23.63 13.21 -1.08
C ILE A 1138 22.82 14.51 -1.15
N ILE A 1139 21.82 14.60 -2.04
CA ILE A 1139 20.98 15.80 -2.19
C ILE A 1139 20.20 16.11 -0.91
N HIS A 1140 19.71 15.08 -0.22
CA HIS A 1140 18.93 15.23 1.00
C HIS A 1140 19.79 15.31 2.27
N GLY A 1141 21.12 15.24 2.14
CA GLY A 1141 22.05 15.39 3.26
C GLY A 1141 22.13 14.18 4.19
N GLU A 1142 21.64 13.00 3.77
CA GLU A 1142 21.81 11.74 4.50
C GLU A 1142 23.24 11.19 4.36
N LEU A 1143 23.95 11.56 3.28
CA LEU A 1143 25.33 11.17 3.00
C LEU A 1143 26.19 12.40 2.67
N ASP A 1144 27.27 12.60 3.42
CA ASP A 1144 28.25 13.67 3.15
C ASP A 1144 29.21 13.21 2.03
N PRO A 1145 29.19 13.83 0.84
CA PRO A 1145 30.01 13.44 -0.30
C PRO A 1145 31.52 13.47 -0.03
N SER A 1146 31.98 14.20 1.00
CA SER A 1146 33.39 14.22 1.41
C SER A 1146 33.86 12.94 2.09
N THR A 1147 32.94 12.16 2.67
CA THR A 1147 33.27 10.93 3.44
C THR A 1147 33.02 9.63 2.68
N VAL A 1148 32.25 9.67 1.58
CA VAL A 1148 31.80 8.47 0.84
C VAL A 1148 32.94 7.73 0.15
N PHE A 1149 34.02 8.44 -0.24
CA PHE A 1149 35.12 7.88 -1.03
C PHE A 1149 36.38 7.56 -0.21
N GLU A 1150 36.37 7.76 1.11
CA GLU A 1150 37.54 7.59 1.97
C GLU A 1150 37.62 6.22 2.68
N GLY A 1151 36.57 5.37 2.58
CA GLY A 1151 36.51 4.04 3.18
C GLY A 1151 36.47 2.89 2.16
N GLU A 1152 36.81 1.67 2.60
CA GLU A 1152 36.59 0.46 1.77
C GLU A 1152 35.09 0.31 1.42
N PRO A 1153 34.75 0.03 0.16
CA PRO A 1153 33.37 -0.07 -0.29
C PRO A 1153 32.63 -1.20 0.44
N ARG A 1154 31.50 -0.86 1.09
CA ARG A 1154 30.63 -1.79 1.83
C ARG A 1154 30.00 -2.91 0.99
N TYR A 1155 30.24 -2.96 -0.31
CA TYR A 1155 29.67 -3.98 -1.20
C TYR A 1155 30.69 -4.33 -2.30
N ARG A 1156 31.43 -5.42 -2.10
CA ARG A 1156 31.95 -6.20 -3.21
C ARG A 1156 31.00 -7.38 -3.40
N PRO A 1157 30.21 -7.45 -4.48
CA PRO A 1157 29.67 -8.72 -4.92
C PRO A 1157 30.86 -9.63 -5.22
N SER A 1158 30.92 -10.80 -4.60
CA SER A 1158 31.89 -11.83 -5.01
C SER A 1158 31.59 -12.21 -6.46
N ALA A 1159 32.60 -12.09 -7.31
CA ALA A 1159 32.56 -12.47 -8.72
C ALA A 1159 32.29 -13.96 -8.93
#